data_AF-A0AA37WGJ6-F1
#
_entry.id   AF-A0AA37WGJ6-F1
#
_cell.length_a   1.000
_cell.length_b   1.000
_cell.length_c   1.000
_cell.angle_alpha   90.00
_cell.angle_beta   90.00
_cell.angle_gamma   90.00
#
_symmetry.space_group_name_H-M   'P 1'
#
loop_
_entity.id
_entity.type
_entity.pdbx_description
1 polymer ?
#
loop_
_entity_poly.entity_id
_entity_poly.type
_entity_poly.pdbx_seq_one_letter_code
_entity_poly.pdbx_strand_id
1 'polypeptide(L)'
;MGVAFAIQSPLLHGQELQAIAKKQYEFEAYELAIENYKKVLTKEPKNSEAMYHLAECYRFSNNYTEALNWYDQLTTLEDFNPKAYLHYGHILKATGDLDNAKYWYLKYMEVDPVVGANFAESCETAKSLLNEEDKYEISLFAHNSNSSDFGMSYNDGNLIFSSFRNDIQRETVSKNKSLLKSQGNQLFVVTENGPELLRGNLKSSFHLGPVAYADGLPTVAYTKNNFKDGIKFVRSDDTNMSLFFADKEEGSNDFTKERPFPYNETGFSTGFANFANKGKLLYFASNRPGGYGGYDLYMSQFKEGAWSIPVNLGPNVNTPGNEITPFYNEEENFLFFASDYRGGMGGFDNFIAEKVSALEYEPAINMGKGINSPEDDYFFSIDPSSGVYYFTSNRLGGNGGEDIYFATPAEKMLMAEEENVPAAVNLNDLAVNGSVKSNGNVVSVSDSDPIFYLADNNFSMENARLLAKRDLILSAPPSKVYYIQVASLAKTSGNVGNFKKLTSLGNLYKVHKSAATKIRLGYYYEKGEAAKILSSVKGMGYNDAFIVHEPLLTSELELVGDSKNGNSNGTFSSTFTPAPSTSNYKVRLASYTDPLWFDISRVNDLGEIEQWTKGQYTIFILSGYGGLDNAQKALIKAKNRGFTDAHIVMDNNGYLEKLKTN
;
A
#
# COMPACT_ATOMS: atom_id res chain seq x y z
N MET A 1 -9.81 -67.76 27.02
CA MET A 1 -8.54 -67.06 26.74
C MET A 1 -8.87 -65.61 26.46
N GLY A 2 -8.12 -64.65 27.01
CA GLY A 2 -8.43 -63.23 26.85
C GLY A 2 -7.99 -62.68 25.49
N VAL A 3 -8.79 -61.79 24.90
CA VAL A 3 -8.39 -61.01 23.73
C VAL A 3 -7.50 -59.86 24.20
N ALA A 4 -6.25 -59.82 23.72
CA ALA A 4 -5.34 -58.72 24.02
C ALA A 4 -5.72 -57.50 23.18
N PHE A 5 -6.35 -56.50 23.80
CA PHE A 5 -6.44 -55.16 23.22
C PHE A 5 -5.03 -54.56 23.19
N ALA A 6 -4.49 -54.35 21.99
CA ALA A 6 -3.24 -53.64 21.80
C ALA A 6 -3.46 -52.15 22.10
N ILE A 7 -3.09 -51.71 23.31
CA ILE A 7 -3.06 -50.30 23.67
C ILE A 7 -1.91 -49.67 22.87
N GLN A 8 -2.21 -48.99 21.77
CA GLN A 8 -1.25 -48.10 21.11
C GLN A 8 -0.81 -47.04 22.14
N SER A 9 0.49 -46.94 22.37
CA SER A 9 1.02 -45.98 23.33
C SER A 9 0.78 -44.54 22.83
N PRO A 10 0.58 -43.56 23.73
CA PRO A 10 0.36 -42.17 23.33
C PRO A 10 1.48 -41.61 22.43
N LEU A 11 2.72 -42.08 22.64
CA LEU A 11 3.91 -41.73 21.87
C LEU A 11 3.83 -42.21 20.40
N LEU A 12 3.40 -43.45 20.17
CA LEU A 12 3.24 -44.01 18.82
C LEU A 12 2.22 -43.20 18.00
N HIS A 13 1.15 -42.77 18.66
CA HIS A 13 0.11 -41.91 18.09
C HIS A 13 0.45 -40.39 18.12
N GLY A 14 1.57 -40.00 18.74
CA GLY A 14 2.19 -38.68 18.57
C GLY A 14 2.97 -38.62 17.25
N GLN A 15 3.84 -39.62 17.03
CA GLN A 15 4.65 -39.77 15.81
C GLN A 15 3.78 -39.88 14.54
N GLU A 16 2.66 -40.61 14.59
CA GLU A 16 1.70 -40.72 13.49
C GLU A 16 1.10 -39.36 13.11
N LEU A 17 0.69 -38.54 14.08
CA LEU A 17 0.16 -37.19 13.84
C LEU A 17 1.23 -36.24 13.31
N GLN A 18 2.47 -36.34 13.79
CA GLN A 18 3.59 -35.55 13.29
C GLN A 18 3.89 -35.87 11.82
N ALA A 19 3.86 -37.15 11.43
CA ALA A 19 4.03 -37.57 10.04
C ALA A 19 2.89 -37.04 9.12
N ILE A 20 1.65 -37.01 9.62
CA ILE A 20 0.51 -36.42 8.92
C ILE A 20 0.68 -34.89 8.77
N ALA A 21 1.06 -34.19 9.84
CA ALA A 21 1.27 -32.74 9.84
C ALA A 21 2.43 -32.33 8.91
N LYS A 22 3.51 -33.11 8.90
CA LYS A 22 4.67 -32.90 8.01
C LYS A 22 4.29 -33.07 6.55
N LYS A 23 3.53 -34.11 6.21
CA LYS A 23 3.01 -34.30 4.86
C LYS A 23 2.04 -33.19 4.44
N GLN A 24 1.26 -32.63 5.38
CA GLN A 24 0.40 -31.47 5.12
C GLN A 24 1.22 -30.20 4.86
N TYR A 25 2.31 -29.98 5.61
CA TYR A 25 3.28 -28.89 5.35
C TYR A 25 3.98 -29.04 3.99
N GLU A 26 4.37 -30.26 3.60
CA GLU A 26 4.97 -30.58 2.30
C GLU A 26 4.02 -30.30 1.12
N PHE A 27 2.70 -30.46 1.29
CA PHE A 27 1.68 -30.06 0.30
C PHE A 27 1.14 -28.63 0.51
N GLU A 28 1.77 -27.84 1.38
CA GLU A 28 1.41 -26.45 1.72
C GLU A 28 -0.05 -26.32 2.19
N ALA A 29 -0.61 -27.36 2.80
CA ALA A 29 -1.90 -27.38 3.46
C ALA A 29 -1.74 -26.83 4.89
N TYR A 30 -1.18 -25.62 5.01
CA TYR A 30 -0.65 -25.10 6.28
C TYR A 30 -1.71 -24.99 7.38
N GLU A 31 -2.97 -24.65 7.06
CA GLU A 31 -4.09 -24.67 8.04
C GLU A 31 -4.23 -26.03 8.74
N LEU A 32 -4.21 -27.13 7.96
CA LEU A 32 -4.31 -28.50 8.47
C LEU A 32 -3.02 -28.92 9.20
N ALA A 33 -1.86 -28.52 8.69
CA ALA A 33 -0.58 -28.78 9.34
C ALA A 33 -0.50 -28.09 10.71
N ILE A 34 -0.91 -26.81 10.80
CA ILE A 34 -1.02 -26.03 12.04
C ILE A 34 -1.91 -26.74 13.06
N GLU A 35 -3.09 -27.20 12.63
CA GLU A 35 -4.04 -27.91 13.50
C GLU A 35 -3.41 -29.19 14.08
N ASN A 36 -2.68 -29.96 13.27
CA ASN A 36 -2.09 -31.22 13.69
C ASN A 36 -0.76 -31.06 14.45
N TYR A 37 0.07 -30.07 14.14
CA TYR A 37 1.24 -29.72 14.96
C TYR A 37 0.83 -29.20 16.34
N LYS A 38 -0.24 -28.39 16.46
CA LYS A 38 -0.78 -27.98 17.77
C LYS A 38 -1.29 -29.19 18.58
N LYS A 39 -1.84 -30.24 17.94
CA LYS A 39 -2.18 -31.52 18.61
C LYS A 39 -0.95 -32.32 19.04
N VAL A 40 0.15 -32.31 18.28
CA VAL A 40 1.43 -32.93 18.67
C VAL A 40 2.01 -32.21 19.88
N LEU A 41 2.13 -30.89 19.84
CA LEU A 41 2.70 -30.09 20.94
C LEU A 41 1.84 -30.10 22.22
N THR A 42 0.54 -30.39 22.12
CA THR A 42 -0.32 -30.66 23.29
C THR A 42 0.09 -31.95 24.03
N LYS A 43 0.66 -32.94 23.32
CA LYS A 43 1.16 -34.21 23.89
C LYS A 43 2.65 -34.13 24.24
N GLU A 44 3.43 -33.41 23.44
CA GLU A 44 4.89 -33.34 23.48
C GLU A 44 5.37 -31.87 23.45
N PRO A 45 5.23 -31.08 24.55
CA PRO A 45 5.47 -29.63 24.55
C PRO A 45 6.92 -29.16 24.36
N LYS A 46 7.84 -30.06 24.02
CA LYS A 46 9.25 -29.80 23.71
C LYS A 46 9.71 -30.45 22.40
N ASN A 47 8.78 -30.89 21.54
CA ASN A 47 9.11 -31.47 20.24
C ASN A 47 9.56 -30.35 19.28
N SER A 48 10.88 -30.18 19.13
CA SER A 48 11.48 -29.07 18.38
C SER A 48 11.23 -29.15 16.87
N GLU A 49 11.06 -30.35 16.29
CA GLU A 49 10.66 -30.50 14.88
C GLU A 49 9.21 -30.00 14.68
N ALA A 50 8.29 -30.34 15.58
CA ALA A 50 6.91 -29.87 15.53
C ALA A 50 6.79 -28.36 15.79
N MET A 51 7.58 -27.78 16.70
CA MET A 51 7.67 -26.33 16.90
C MET A 51 8.23 -25.61 15.67
N TYR A 52 9.33 -26.11 15.09
CA TYR A 52 9.94 -25.55 13.88
C TYR A 52 8.96 -25.53 12.70
N HIS A 53 8.34 -26.68 12.38
CA HIS A 53 7.40 -26.73 11.27
C HIS A 53 6.10 -25.94 11.54
N LEU A 54 5.68 -25.78 12.79
CA LEU A 54 4.56 -24.89 13.14
C LEU A 54 4.91 -23.41 12.91
N ALA A 55 6.11 -22.98 13.30
CA ALA A 55 6.62 -21.63 12.99
C ALA A 55 6.73 -21.40 11.48
N GLU A 56 7.20 -22.40 10.73
CA GLU A 56 7.29 -22.35 9.27
C GLU A 56 5.93 -22.27 8.57
N CYS A 57 4.92 -23.02 9.03
CA CYS A 57 3.54 -22.88 8.52
C CYS A 57 3.05 -21.43 8.69
N TYR A 58 3.33 -20.81 9.84
CA TYR A 58 2.94 -19.43 10.09
C TYR A 58 3.75 -18.42 9.25
N ARG A 59 5.05 -18.66 9.04
CA ARG A 59 5.88 -17.84 8.13
C ARG A 59 5.40 -17.89 6.68
N PHE A 60 5.07 -19.07 6.16
CA PHE A 60 4.61 -19.22 4.76
C PHE A 60 3.17 -18.73 4.53
N SER A 61 2.37 -18.55 5.59
CA SER A 61 1.04 -17.92 5.56
C SER A 61 1.05 -16.48 6.12
N ASN A 62 2.17 -15.76 5.99
CA ASN A 62 2.37 -14.35 6.36
C ASN A 62 1.92 -13.97 7.79
N ASN A 63 1.80 -14.93 8.71
CA ASN A 63 1.40 -14.71 10.10
C ASN A 63 2.65 -14.63 10.98
N TYR A 64 3.38 -13.55 10.81
CA TYR A 64 4.65 -13.32 11.50
C TYR A 64 4.51 -13.28 13.02
N THR A 65 3.38 -12.79 13.56
CA THR A 65 3.12 -12.76 15.01
C THR A 65 3.12 -14.15 15.65
N GLU A 66 2.43 -15.14 15.05
CA GLU A 66 2.53 -16.52 15.54
C GLU A 66 3.89 -17.13 15.22
N ALA A 67 4.50 -16.83 14.06
CA ALA A 67 5.82 -17.35 13.70
C ALA A 67 6.92 -16.95 14.71
N LEU A 68 6.98 -15.66 15.09
CA LEU A 68 7.86 -15.14 16.14
C LEU A 68 7.67 -15.90 17.46
N ASN A 69 6.42 -16.01 17.93
CA ASN A 69 6.06 -16.70 19.18
C ASN A 69 6.52 -18.18 19.20
N TRP A 70 6.43 -18.89 18.07
CA TRP A 70 6.93 -20.27 17.97
C TRP A 70 8.45 -20.35 17.81
N TYR A 71 9.10 -19.37 17.19
CA TYR A 71 10.56 -19.27 17.11
C TYR A 71 11.23 -18.90 18.44
N ASP A 72 10.63 -18.00 19.23
CA ASP A 72 11.03 -17.72 20.61
C ASP A 72 10.99 -18.99 21.47
N GLN A 73 9.87 -19.73 21.44
CA GLN A 73 9.76 -20.99 22.18
C GLN A 73 10.78 -22.04 21.72
N LEU A 74 10.94 -22.21 20.40
CA LEU A 74 11.89 -23.15 19.80
C LEU A 74 13.33 -22.88 20.24
N THR A 75 13.75 -21.61 20.24
CA THR A 75 15.13 -21.21 20.56
C THR A 75 15.47 -21.25 22.05
N THR A 76 14.50 -21.59 22.94
CA THR A 76 14.78 -21.97 24.34
C THR A 76 15.19 -23.44 24.53
N LEU A 77 15.13 -24.26 23.48
CA LEU A 77 15.51 -25.67 23.51
C LEU A 77 17.00 -25.85 23.16
N GLU A 78 17.64 -26.89 23.69
CA GLU A 78 19.04 -27.19 23.43
C GLU A 78 19.26 -27.77 22.02
N ASP A 79 18.36 -28.65 21.56
CA ASP A 79 18.41 -29.31 20.24
C ASP A 79 17.23 -28.88 19.35
N PHE A 80 17.52 -28.18 18.25
CA PHE A 80 16.54 -27.82 17.20
C PHE A 80 17.20 -27.71 15.81
N ASN A 81 16.38 -27.59 14.76
CA ASN A 81 16.84 -27.43 13.38
C ASN A 81 17.61 -26.11 13.20
N PRO A 82 18.92 -26.10 12.86
CA PRO A 82 19.71 -24.87 12.78
C PRO A 82 19.26 -23.87 11.69
N LYS A 83 18.44 -24.29 10.72
CA LYS A 83 17.77 -23.36 9.79
C LYS A 83 16.87 -22.34 10.50
N ALA A 84 16.41 -22.65 11.72
CA ALA A 84 15.65 -21.74 12.56
C ALA A 84 16.39 -20.40 12.80
N TYR A 85 17.72 -20.38 12.88
CA TYR A 85 18.47 -19.13 13.03
C TYR A 85 18.25 -18.18 11.84
N LEU A 86 18.42 -18.70 10.62
CA LEU A 86 18.20 -17.94 9.39
C LEU A 86 16.72 -17.51 9.26
N HIS A 87 15.80 -18.44 9.49
CA HIS A 87 14.38 -18.20 9.27
C HIS A 87 13.77 -17.26 10.32
N TYR A 88 14.19 -17.37 11.59
CA TYR A 88 13.81 -16.42 12.63
C TYR A 88 14.41 -15.03 12.33
N GLY A 89 15.66 -14.97 11.87
CA GLY A 89 16.29 -13.75 11.37
C GLY A 89 15.46 -13.05 10.30
N HIS A 90 14.92 -13.78 9.31
CA HIS A 90 14.04 -13.21 8.28
C HIS A 90 12.76 -12.58 8.86
N ILE A 91 12.10 -13.24 9.82
CA ILE A 91 10.87 -12.68 10.42
C ILE A 91 11.16 -11.45 11.29
N LEU A 92 12.28 -11.45 12.02
CA LEU A 92 12.71 -10.28 12.78
C LEU A 92 13.11 -9.12 11.86
N LYS A 93 13.76 -9.41 10.71
CA LYS A 93 14.07 -8.41 9.69
C LYS A 93 12.78 -7.77 9.17
N ALA A 94 11.80 -8.59 8.78
CA ALA A 94 10.53 -8.12 8.22
C ALA A 94 9.69 -7.32 9.22
N THR A 95 9.65 -7.76 10.48
CA THR A 95 8.97 -7.04 11.56
C THR A 95 9.76 -5.85 12.12
N GLY A 96 10.93 -5.53 11.54
CA GLY A 96 11.73 -4.33 11.83
C GLY A 96 12.70 -4.45 13.02
N ASP A 97 12.80 -5.60 13.67
CA ASP A 97 13.78 -5.87 14.74
C ASP A 97 15.14 -6.27 14.14
N LEU A 98 15.78 -5.30 13.50
CA LEU A 98 17.02 -5.48 12.74
C LEU A 98 18.23 -5.85 13.61
N ASP A 99 18.19 -5.56 14.92
CA ASP A 99 19.26 -5.92 15.84
C ASP A 99 19.17 -7.38 16.30
N ASN A 100 17.97 -7.88 16.66
CA ASN A 100 17.80 -9.31 16.94
C ASN A 100 17.89 -10.16 15.67
N ALA A 101 17.41 -9.67 14.52
CA ALA A 101 17.61 -10.32 13.23
C ALA A 101 19.11 -10.56 12.96
N LYS A 102 19.93 -9.51 13.12
CA LYS A 102 21.39 -9.59 12.97
C LYS A 102 22.02 -10.59 13.94
N TYR A 103 21.59 -10.62 15.20
CA TYR A 103 22.07 -11.61 16.18
C TYR A 103 21.83 -13.05 15.70
N TRP A 104 20.64 -13.35 15.16
CA TRP A 104 20.34 -14.70 14.66
C TRP A 104 21.03 -15.04 13.33
N TYR A 105 21.26 -14.07 12.44
CA TYR A 105 22.10 -14.29 11.26
C TYR A 105 23.57 -14.56 11.62
N LEU A 106 24.12 -13.85 12.61
CA LEU A 106 25.45 -14.13 13.18
C LEU A 106 25.51 -15.51 13.85
N LYS A 107 24.40 -16.01 14.41
CA LYS A 107 24.28 -17.42 14.86
C LYS A 107 24.24 -18.41 13.70
N TYR A 108 23.56 -18.07 12.60
CA TYR A 108 23.53 -18.91 11.40
C TYR A 108 24.91 -19.04 10.70
N MET A 109 25.87 -18.14 10.97
CA MET A 109 27.26 -18.30 10.51
C MET A 109 27.94 -19.58 11.04
N GLU A 110 27.44 -20.18 12.13
CA GLU A 110 27.90 -21.49 12.63
C GLU A 110 27.44 -22.66 11.73
N VAL A 111 26.48 -22.40 10.81
CA VAL A 111 25.91 -23.36 9.84
C VAL A 111 26.38 -23.04 8.42
N ASP A 112 26.25 -21.78 8.00
CA ASP A 112 26.72 -21.24 6.73
C ASP A 112 27.34 -19.85 6.95
N PRO A 113 28.69 -19.72 6.98
CA PRO A 113 29.36 -18.46 7.19
C PRO A 113 29.07 -17.38 6.14
N VAL A 114 28.75 -17.77 4.90
CA VAL A 114 28.55 -16.82 3.79
C VAL A 114 27.14 -16.25 3.86
N VAL A 115 26.13 -17.12 3.97
CA VAL A 115 24.72 -16.72 4.09
C VAL A 115 24.48 -15.96 5.40
N GLY A 116 25.04 -16.43 6.51
CA GLY A 116 24.94 -15.74 7.81
C GLY A 116 25.58 -14.35 7.81
N ALA A 117 26.74 -14.19 7.14
CA ALA A 117 27.37 -12.87 7.00
C ALA A 117 26.56 -11.93 6.10
N ASN A 118 26.11 -12.41 4.94
CA ASN A 118 25.33 -11.62 3.97
C ASN A 118 24.07 -11.01 4.61
N PHE A 119 23.28 -11.82 5.33
CA PHE A 119 22.07 -11.32 5.97
C PHE A 119 22.36 -10.47 7.22
N ALA A 120 23.43 -10.74 7.97
CA ALA A 120 23.88 -9.88 9.08
C ALA A 120 24.35 -8.49 8.59
N GLU A 121 24.91 -8.39 7.38
CA GLU A 121 25.22 -7.13 6.72
C GLU A 121 23.96 -6.46 6.14
N SER A 122 23.04 -7.23 5.55
CA SER A 122 21.74 -6.72 5.08
C SER A 122 20.91 -6.05 6.19
N CYS A 123 21.09 -6.40 7.46
CA CYS A 123 20.48 -5.66 8.57
C CYS A 123 20.98 -4.22 8.70
N GLU A 124 22.26 -3.94 8.43
CA GLU A 124 22.80 -2.58 8.43
C GLU A 124 22.39 -1.83 7.15
N THR A 125 22.33 -2.52 6.01
CA THR A 125 21.74 -1.97 4.77
C THR A 125 20.28 -1.57 4.97
N ALA A 126 19.46 -2.43 5.59
CA ALA A 126 18.07 -2.12 5.93
C ALA A 126 17.96 -0.90 6.86
N LYS A 127 18.80 -0.83 7.93
CA LYS A 127 18.87 0.35 8.80
C LYS A 127 19.21 1.62 8.02
N SER A 128 20.14 1.56 7.05
CA SER A 128 20.47 2.71 6.22
C SER A 128 19.28 3.13 5.35
N LEU A 129 18.75 2.21 4.53
CA LEU A 129 17.68 2.49 3.58
C LEU A 129 16.38 2.96 4.27
N LEU A 130 16.03 2.43 5.44
CA LEU A 130 14.83 2.83 6.18
C LEU A 130 14.96 4.23 6.81
N ASN A 131 16.19 4.71 7.04
CA ASN A 131 16.46 6.09 7.47
C ASN A 131 16.57 7.09 6.32
N GLU A 132 16.53 6.66 5.05
CA GLU A 132 16.40 7.57 3.91
C GLU A 132 15.01 8.21 3.86
N GLU A 133 14.89 9.31 3.12
CA GLU A 133 13.60 9.86 2.70
C GLU A 133 12.94 8.94 1.67
N ASP A 134 11.61 9.02 1.54
CA ASP A 134 10.87 8.20 0.58
C ASP A 134 11.23 8.63 -0.84
N LYS A 135 11.76 7.71 -1.66
CA LYS A 135 12.16 7.96 -3.06
C LYS A 135 10.97 7.95 -4.03
N TYR A 136 9.81 7.51 -3.55
CA TYR A 136 8.59 7.37 -4.34
C TYR A 136 7.38 7.77 -3.49
N GLU A 137 6.50 8.60 -4.04
CA GLU A 137 5.16 8.74 -3.49
C GLU A 137 4.36 7.51 -3.94
N ILE A 138 3.70 6.84 -2.98
CA ILE A 138 2.99 5.58 -3.19
C ILE A 138 1.50 5.71 -2.88
N SER A 139 0.69 4.87 -3.52
CA SER A 139 -0.71 4.70 -3.18
C SER A 139 -1.20 3.30 -3.55
N LEU A 140 -2.16 2.79 -2.79
CA LEU A 140 -2.89 1.56 -3.14
C LEU A 140 -3.56 1.70 -4.51
N PHE A 141 -3.82 0.59 -5.20
CA PHE A 141 -4.56 0.57 -6.45
C PHE A 141 -6.08 0.46 -6.22
N ALA A 142 -6.89 1.22 -6.97
CA ALA A 142 -8.32 1.47 -6.68
C ALA A 142 -9.23 0.24 -6.72
N HIS A 143 -8.70 -0.86 -7.23
CA HIS A 143 -9.45 -2.07 -7.48
C HIS A 143 -8.95 -3.28 -6.68
N ASN A 144 -8.00 -3.11 -5.75
CA ASN A 144 -7.61 -4.16 -4.81
C ASN A 144 -8.82 -4.65 -3.99
N SER A 145 -8.86 -5.95 -3.77
CA SER A 145 -9.92 -6.68 -3.08
C SER A 145 -9.48 -7.11 -1.68
N ASN A 146 -10.33 -7.84 -0.96
CA ASN A 146 -9.99 -8.44 0.34
C ASN A 146 -9.23 -9.78 0.20
N SER A 147 -8.62 -10.02 -0.96
CA SER A 147 -7.89 -11.22 -1.39
C SER A 147 -6.62 -10.77 -2.11
N SER A 148 -5.64 -11.65 -2.25
CA SER A 148 -4.34 -11.29 -2.84
C SER A 148 -4.49 -10.85 -4.32
N ASP A 149 -4.01 -9.64 -4.62
CA ASP A 149 -4.05 -8.97 -5.92
C ASP A 149 -2.62 -8.61 -6.35
N PHE A 150 -2.21 -9.02 -7.55
CA PHE A 150 -0.79 -9.02 -7.92
C PHE A 150 -0.53 -8.97 -9.44
N GLY A 151 0.71 -8.62 -9.80
CA GLY A 151 1.22 -8.81 -11.17
C GLY A 151 0.53 -7.94 -12.22
N MET A 152 0.65 -6.61 -12.07
CA MET A 152 0.09 -5.63 -13.00
C MET A 152 0.82 -5.63 -14.34
N SER A 153 0.07 -5.69 -15.44
CA SER A 153 0.52 -5.59 -16.83
C SER A 153 -0.39 -4.65 -17.62
N TYR A 154 0.15 -4.08 -18.70
CA TYR A 154 -0.56 -3.17 -19.60
C TYR A 154 -0.84 -3.83 -20.97
N ASN A 155 -1.99 -3.54 -21.58
CA ASN A 155 -2.32 -3.91 -22.96
C ASN A 155 -3.33 -2.92 -23.58
N ASP A 156 -2.95 -2.25 -24.67
CA ASP A 156 -3.82 -1.33 -25.45
C ASP A 156 -4.60 -0.30 -24.59
N GLY A 157 -3.97 0.30 -23.57
CA GLY A 157 -4.61 1.26 -22.67
C GLY A 157 -5.40 0.64 -21.52
N ASN A 158 -5.38 -0.69 -21.39
CA ASN A 158 -6.07 -1.44 -20.34
C ASN A 158 -5.05 -1.99 -19.33
N LEU A 159 -5.37 -1.84 -18.05
CA LEU A 159 -4.64 -2.46 -16.94
C LEU A 159 -5.18 -3.89 -16.73
N ILE A 160 -4.27 -4.87 -16.63
CA ILE A 160 -4.56 -6.29 -16.50
C ILE A 160 -3.75 -6.87 -15.34
N PHE A 161 -4.39 -7.61 -14.44
CA PHE A 161 -3.75 -8.10 -13.22
C PHE A 161 -4.27 -9.47 -12.81
N SER A 162 -3.61 -10.08 -11.82
CA SER A 162 -3.93 -11.39 -11.26
C SER A 162 -4.58 -11.25 -9.87
N SER A 163 -5.59 -12.07 -9.57
CA SER A 163 -6.37 -11.93 -8.33
C SER A 163 -6.97 -13.24 -7.84
N PHE A 164 -7.08 -13.40 -6.51
CA PHE A 164 -7.89 -14.47 -5.87
C PHE A 164 -9.33 -14.05 -5.52
N ARG A 165 -9.75 -12.83 -5.88
CA ARG A 165 -11.07 -12.28 -5.52
C ARG A 165 -12.24 -13.19 -5.92
N ASN A 166 -13.24 -13.23 -5.06
CA ASN A 166 -14.43 -14.09 -5.19
C ASN A 166 -15.76 -13.31 -5.22
N ASP A 167 -15.69 -11.97 -5.25
CA ASP A 167 -16.82 -11.05 -5.49
C ASP A 167 -17.30 -11.12 -6.94
N ILE A 168 -16.37 -11.19 -7.90
CA ILE A 168 -16.63 -11.28 -9.34
C ILE A 168 -16.43 -12.74 -9.79
N GLN A 169 -17.54 -13.45 -10.06
CA GLN A 169 -17.54 -14.89 -10.31
C GLN A 169 -17.93 -15.27 -11.74
N ARG A 170 -17.36 -16.37 -12.24
CA ARG A 170 -17.77 -17.00 -13.51
C ARG A 170 -19.14 -17.66 -13.38
N GLU A 171 -19.95 -17.61 -14.44
CA GLU A 171 -21.27 -18.26 -14.49
C GLU A 171 -21.26 -19.78 -14.18
N THR A 172 -20.15 -20.46 -14.48
CA THR A 172 -19.95 -21.88 -14.16
C THR A 172 -19.68 -22.13 -12.68
N VAL A 173 -19.12 -21.15 -11.97
CA VAL A 173 -18.86 -21.19 -10.51
C VAL A 173 -20.13 -20.92 -9.73
N SER A 174 -20.88 -19.86 -10.08
CA SER A 174 -22.07 -19.46 -9.31
C SER A 174 -23.16 -20.54 -9.25
N LYS A 175 -23.17 -21.45 -10.23
CA LYS A 175 -24.06 -22.62 -10.33
C LYS A 175 -23.61 -23.82 -9.46
N ASN A 176 -22.40 -23.83 -8.91
CA ASN A 176 -21.89 -24.90 -8.03
C ASN A 176 -21.07 -24.36 -6.85
N LYS A 177 -21.76 -24.08 -5.73
CA LYS A 177 -21.16 -23.54 -4.49
C LYS A 177 -20.06 -24.41 -3.88
N SER A 178 -19.94 -25.69 -4.24
CA SER A 178 -18.85 -26.55 -3.75
C SER A 178 -17.49 -26.15 -4.32
N LEU A 179 -17.46 -25.42 -5.45
CA LEU A 179 -16.23 -24.96 -6.11
C LEU A 179 -15.71 -23.62 -5.55
N LEU A 180 -16.43 -22.97 -4.63
CA LEU A 180 -16.06 -21.65 -4.09
C LEU A 180 -14.88 -21.68 -3.11
N LYS A 181 -14.48 -22.87 -2.60
CA LYS A 181 -13.42 -23.03 -1.60
C LYS A 181 -12.07 -23.48 -2.17
N SER A 182 -11.92 -23.56 -3.49
CA SER A 182 -10.77 -24.20 -4.14
C SER A 182 -10.42 -23.53 -5.47
N GLN A 183 -10.31 -22.20 -5.46
CA GLN A 183 -10.01 -21.40 -6.64
C GLN A 183 -8.60 -20.83 -6.54
N GLY A 184 -7.77 -21.19 -7.53
CA GLY A 184 -6.53 -20.47 -7.79
C GLY A 184 -6.82 -19.06 -8.30
N ASN A 185 -5.76 -18.26 -8.44
CA ASN A 185 -5.90 -16.91 -8.97
C ASN A 185 -6.48 -16.91 -10.40
N GLN A 186 -7.06 -15.79 -10.81
CA GLN A 186 -7.58 -15.54 -12.14
C GLN A 186 -7.02 -14.22 -12.69
N LEU A 187 -7.11 -14.03 -14.01
CA LEU A 187 -6.79 -12.76 -14.67
C LEU A 187 -8.04 -11.85 -14.76
N PHE A 188 -7.83 -10.56 -14.53
CA PHE A 188 -8.82 -9.49 -14.58
C PHE A 188 -8.31 -8.33 -15.44
N VAL A 189 -9.23 -7.61 -16.07
CA VAL A 189 -8.95 -6.37 -16.83
C VAL A 189 -9.80 -5.23 -16.27
N VAL A 190 -9.25 -4.02 -16.21
CA VAL A 190 -9.97 -2.83 -15.75
C VAL A 190 -10.75 -2.20 -16.89
N THR A 191 -12.05 -1.98 -16.70
CA THR A 191 -12.94 -1.26 -17.64
C THR A 191 -13.52 0.00 -16.99
N GLU A 192 -14.35 0.77 -17.70
CA GLU A 192 -15.05 1.92 -17.09
C GLU A 192 -16.04 1.52 -15.98
N ASN A 193 -16.35 0.22 -15.84
CA ASN A 193 -17.19 -0.33 -14.76
C ASN A 193 -16.38 -0.89 -13.56
N GLY A 194 -15.04 -0.84 -13.62
CA GLY A 194 -14.14 -1.53 -12.69
C GLY A 194 -13.62 -2.86 -13.26
N PRO A 195 -13.17 -3.81 -12.43
CA PRO A 195 -12.59 -5.06 -12.92
C PRO A 195 -13.59 -6.02 -13.55
N GLU A 196 -13.22 -6.56 -14.71
CA GLU A 196 -13.97 -7.60 -15.43
C GLU A 196 -13.09 -8.83 -15.69
N LEU A 197 -13.73 -9.99 -15.89
CA LEU A 197 -13.06 -11.29 -15.97
C LEU A 197 -12.42 -11.56 -17.32
N LEU A 198 -11.08 -11.60 -17.36
CA LEU A 198 -10.36 -12.03 -18.55
C LEU A 198 -10.53 -13.55 -18.76
N ARG A 199 -10.50 -14.00 -20.02
CA ARG A 199 -10.80 -15.40 -20.41
C ARG A 199 -12.20 -15.84 -19.96
N GLY A 200 -13.15 -14.92 -19.78
CA GLY A 200 -14.40 -15.11 -19.03
C GLY A 200 -15.17 -16.38 -19.41
N ASN A 201 -15.23 -16.67 -20.70
CA ASN A 201 -15.98 -17.78 -21.30
C ASN A 201 -15.26 -19.15 -21.24
N LEU A 202 -13.99 -19.22 -20.85
CA LEU A 202 -13.19 -20.44 -20.89
C LEU A 202 -13.34 -21.29 -19.61
N LYS A 203 -13.59 -22.60 -19.82
CA LYS A 203 -13.89 -23.59 -18.76
C LYS A 203 -12.73 -23.85 -17.78
N SER A 204 -11.50 -23.51 -18.14
CA SER A 204 -10.32 -23.59 -17.29
C SER A 204 -9.57 -22.27 -17.41
N SER A 205 -9.65 -21.47 -16.34
CA SER A 205 -9.17 -20.07 -16.30
C SER A 205 -8.69 -19.67 -14.89
N PHE A 206 -8.33 -20.67 -14.08
CA PHE A 206 -7.73 -20.54 -12.75
C PHE A 206 -6.24 -20.87 -12.83
N HIS A 207 -5.46 -20.43 -11.84
CA HIS A 207 -4.01 -20.60 -11.79
C HIS A 207 -3.30 -20.00 -13.01
N LEU A 208 -3.85 -18.89 -13.53
CA LEU A 208 -3.33 -18.13 -14.66
C LEU A 208 -2.86 -16.78 -14.16
N GLY A 209 -1.55 -16.50 -14.24
CA GLY A 209 -0.99 -15.23 -13.81
C GLY A 209 0.41 -15.36 -13.19
N PRO A 210 1.26 -14.31 -13.29
CA PRO A 210 1.03 -13.08 -14.03
C PRO A 210 1.01 -13.29 -15.56
N VAL A 211 0.57 -12.25 -16.26
CA VAL A 211 0.54 -12.14 -17.72
C VAL A 211 1.50 -11.03 -18.15
N ALA A 212 2.09 -11.16 -19.33
CA ALA A 212 2.87 -10.12 -19.98
C ALA A 212 2.49 -10.03 -21.46
N TYR A 213 2.15 -8.81 -21.86
CA TYR A 213 1.94 -8.43 -23.24
C TYR A 213 3.20 -7.72 -23.76
N ALA A 214 3.31 -7.57 -25.07
CA ALA A 214 4.26 -6.66 -25.70
C ALA A 214 3.50 -5.73 -26.63
N ASP A 215 3.86 -4.44 -26.64
CA ASP A 215 3.15 -3.46 -27.43
C ASP A 215 3.16 -3.80 -28.93
N GLY A 216 2.01 -3.60 -29.57
CA GLY A 216 1.78 -3.93 -30.98
C GLY A 216 1.87 -5.42 -31.36
N LEU A 217 2.04 -6.36 -30.42
CA LEU A 217 2.17 -7.78 -30.74
C LEU A 217 0.87 -8.59 -30.62
N PRO A 218 0.68 -9.60 -31.49
CA PRO A 218 -0.42 -10.56 -31.39
C PRO A 218 -0.13 -11.71 -30.41
N THR A 219 0.98 -11.69 -29.65
CA THR A 219 1.38 -12.77 -28.74
C THR A 219 1.44 -12.28 -27.29
N VAL A 220 0.84 -13.07 -26.40
CA VAL A 220 0.80 -12.87 -24.95
C VAL A 220 1.61 -13.98 -24.29
N ALA A 221 2.33 -13.69 -23.21
CA ALA A 221 2.96 -14.68 -22.33
C ALA A 221 2.24 -14.70 -20.98
N TYR A 222 2.13 -15.86 -20.33
CA TYR A 222 1.61 -15.95 -18.96
C TYR A 222 2.12 -17.19 -18.24
N THR A 223 2.20 -17.08 -16.92
CA THR A 223 2.57 -18.18 -16.04
C THR A 223 1.31 -19.00 -15.73
N LYS A 224 1.39 -20.32 -15.84
CA LYS A 224 0.51 -21.24 -15.11
C LYS A 224 1.19 -21.60 -13.80
N ASN A 225 0.45 -21.60 -12.71
CA ASN A 225 1.00 -21.73 -11.35
C ASN A 225 0.21 -22.76 -10.49
N ASN A 226 0.48 -22.79 -9.19
CA ASN A 226 -0.39 -23.42 -8.18
C ASN A 226 -0.54 -22.52 -6.92
N PHE A 227 -0.54 -21.20 -7.11
CA PHE A 227 -0.60 -20.23 -6.02
C PHE A 227 -1.90 -20.33 -5.22
N LYS A 228 -1.85 -19.91 -3.95
CA LYS A 228 -2.96 -19.94 -2.99
C LYS A 228 -3.06 -18.58 -2.29
N ASP A 229 -4.28 -18.12 -2.03
CA ASP A 229 -4.51 -16.83 -1.34
C ASP A 229 -3.95 -16.87 0.09
N GLY A 230 -3.24 -15.81 0.52
CA GLY A 230 -2.62 -15.74 1.85
C GLY A 230 -1.46 -16.72 2.09
N ILE A 231 -0.80 -17.20 1.03
CA ILE A 231 0.42 -18.03 1.09
C ILE A 231 1.48 -17.43 0.16
N LYS A 232 2.74 -17.30 0.61
CA LYS A 232 3.85 -16.78 -0.21
C LYS A 232 3.97 -17.58 -1.52
N PHE A 233 3.91 -16.86 -2.64
CA PHE A 233 3.84 -17.47 -3.98
C PHE A 233 5.11 -18.18 -4.43
N VAL A 234 6.27 -17.80 -3.89
CA VAL A 234 7.59 -18.31 -4.32
C VAL A 234 8.26 -19.09 -3.19
N ARG A 235 8.69 -20.30 -3.52
CA ARG A 235 9.61 -21.12 -2.74
C ARG A 235 10.70 -21.64 -3.66
N SER A 236 11.96 -21.58 -3.25
CA SER A 236 13.11 -22.02 -4.08
C SER A 236 13.02 -23.48 -4.55
N ASP A 237 12.25 -24.32 -3.85
CA ASP A 237 12.02 -25.74 -4.16
C ASP A 237 10.73 -26.02 -4.95
N ASP A 238 9.99 -25.00 -5.38
CA ASP A 238 8.76 -25.16 -6.16
C ASP A 238 9.02 -25.70 -7.59
N THR A 239 8.12 -26.56 -8.07
CA THR A 239 8.12 -27.12 -9.43
C THR A 239 6.76 -26.99 -10.13
N ASN A 240 5.87 -26.11 -9.64
CA ASN A 240 4.48 -26.01 -10.07
C ASN A 240 4.19 -24.84 -11.03
N MET A 241 5.21 -24.11 -11.50
CA MET A 241 5.07 -23.07 -12.52
C MET A 241 5.56 -23.49 -13.90
N SER A 242 4.82 -23.10 -14.93
CA SER A 242 5.22 -23.28 -16.33
C SER A 242 4.78 -22.11 -17.19
N LEU A 243 5.64 -21.69 -18.12
CA LEU A 243 5.41 -20.53 -18.96
C LEU A 243 4.67 -20.91 -20.25
N PHE A 244 3.62 -20.17 -20.61
CA PHE A 244 2.84 -20.38 -21.82
C PHE A 244 2.78 -19.11 -22.65
N PHE A 245 2.65 -19.28 -23.96
CA PHE A 245 2.22 -18.22 -24.87
C PHE A 245 0.78 -18.47 -25.35
N ALA A 246 0.13 -17.41 -25.81
CA ALA A 246 -1.14 -17.44 -26.51
C ALA A 246 -1.16 -16.36 -27.61
N ASP A 247 -2.10 -16.49 -28.55
CA ASP A 247 -2.42 -15.41 -29.47
C ASP A 247 -3.49 -14.51 -28.85
N LYS A 248 -3.27 -13.20 -28.87
CA LYS A 248 -4.27 -12.17 -28.53
C LYS A 248 -5.40 -12.19 -29.54
N GLU A 249 -6.65 -12.05 -29.09
CA GLU A 249 -7.81 -11.92 -29.97
C GLU A 249 -7.93 -10.49 -30.52
N GLU A 250 -8.22 -10.37 -31.82
CA GLU A 250 -8.24 -9.08 -32.52
C GLU A 250 -9.35 -8.17 -31.97
N GLY A 251 -8.98 -6.96 -31.54
CA GLY A 251 -9.91 -6.02 -30.89
C GLY A 251 -10.29 -6.39 -29.44
N SER A 252 -9.55 -7.29 -28.79
CA SER A 252 -9.84 -7.79 -27.45
C SER A 252 -8.60 -7.81 -26.55
N ASN A 253 -8.84 -7.90 -25.24
CA ASN A 253 -7.80 -8.20 -24.24
C ASN A 253 -7.60 -9.72 -24.05
N ASP A 254 -8.57 -10.55 -24.48
CA ASP A 254 -8.57 -12.01 -24.31
C ASP A 254 -7.57 -12.71 -25.25
N PHE A 255 -7.25 -13.98 -24.96
CA PHE A 255 -6.24 -14.75 -25.69
C PHE A 255 -6.49 -16.26 -25.76
N THR A 256 -6.22 -16.83 -26.93
CA THR A 256 -6.47 -18.24 -27.28
C THR A 256 -5.24 -18.89 -27.96
N LYS A 257 -5.38 -20.09 -28.55
CA LYS A 257 -4.27 -20.84 -29.20
C LYS A 257 -3.02 -20.99 -28.32
N GLU A 258 -3.26 -21.43 -27.09
CA GLU A 258 -2.23 -21.71 -26.09
C GLU A 258 -1.15 -22.65 -26.63
N ARG A 259 0.12 -22.32 -26.34
CA ARG A 259 1.31 -23.12 -26.65
C ARG A 259 2.32 -23.01 -25.49
N PRO A 260 2.98 -24.08 -25.04
CA PRO A 260 3.99 -23.99 -24.00
C PRO A 260 5.23 -23.24 -24.49
N PHE A 261 5.98 -22.63 -23.57
CA PHE A 261 7.35 -22.22 -23.84
C PHE A 261 8.23 -23.47 -24.11
N PRO A 262 9.05 -23.51 -25.18
CA PRO A 262 9.78 -24.72 -25.57
C PRO A 262 10.79 -25.27 -24.54
N TYR A 263 11.12 -24.50 -23.51
CA TYR A 263 12.10 -24.88 -22.47
C TYR A 263 11.48 -24.98 -21.06
N ASN A 264 10.18 -25.24 -20.98
CA ASN A 264 9.56 -25.83 -19.77
C ASN A 264 9.95 -27.31 -19.69
N GLU A 265 10.35 -27.80 -18.52
CA GLU A 265 10.62 -29.22 -18.27
C GLU A 265 10.08 -29.60 -16.88
N THR A 266 10.09 -30.89 -16.53
CA THR A 266 9.62 -31.37 -15.23
C THR A 266 10.73 -31.34 -14.17
N GLY A 267 10.41 -30.90 -12.95
CA GLY A 267 11.35 -30.89 -11.83
C GLY A 267 11.98 -29.52 -11.52
N PHE A 268 11.60 -28.49 -12.26
CA PHE A 268 11.81 -27.09 -11.93
C PHE A 268 10.64 -26.24 -12.44
N SER A 269 10.49 -25.05 -11.89
CA SER A 269 9.52 -24.05 -12.29
C SER A 269 10.08 -23.09 -13.35
N THR A 270 9.21 -22.54 -14.20
CA THR A 270 9.52 -21.49 -15.17
C THR A 270 8.33 -20.55 -15.29
N GLY A 271 8.53 -19.25 -15.08
CA GLY A 271 7.43 -18.29 -15.02
C GLY A 271 7.91 -16.83 -14.99
N PHE A 272 6.99 -15.92 -14.65
CA PHE A 272 7.26 -14.48 -14.51
C PHE A 272 7.91 -13.88 -15.76
N ALA A 273 7.29 -14.08 -16.92
CA ALA A 273 7.81 -13.56 -18.19
C ALA A 273 7.63 -12.04 -18.35
N ASN A 274 8.53 -11.44 -19.11
CA ASN A 274 8.44 -10.09 -19.69
C ASN A 274 9.03 -10.10 -21.10
N PHE A 275 8.40 -9.39 -22.04
CA PHE A 275 8.86 -9.28 -23.42
C PHE A 275 9.66 -7.99 -23.65
N ALA A 276 10.67 -8.06 -24.52
CA ALA A 276 11.45 -6.90 -24.95
C ALA A 276 11.95 -7.05 -26.41
N ASN A 277 12.56 -5.99 -26.95
CA ASN A 277 12.90 -5.81 -28.36
C ASN A 277 11.71 -6.15 -29.28
N LYS A 278 10.54 -5.61 -28.95
CA LYS A 278 9.26 -5.91 -29.63
C LYS A 278 9.02 -7.43 -29.72
N GLY A 279 9.14 -8.09 -28.56
CA GLY A 279 8.98 -9.54 -28.34
C GLY A 279 10.02 -10.44 -29.02
N LYS A 280 11.15 -9.89 -29.49
CA LYS A 280 12.31 -10.69 -29.93
C LYS A 280 13.18 -11.17 -28.76
N LEU A 281 13.00 -10.59 -27.58
CA LEU A 281 13.58 -11.03 -26.33
C LEU A 281 12.46 -11.40 -25.35
N LEU A 282 12.74 -12.39 -24.51
CA LEU A 282 11.89 -12.84 -23.43
C LEU A 282 12.76 -12.99 -22.19
N TYR A 283 12.55 -12.14 -21.19
CA TYR A 283 13.09 -12.30 -19.85
C TYR A 283 12.10 -13.13 -19.02
N PHE A 284 12.60 -14.01 -18.16
CA PHE A 284 11.76 -14.82 -17.26
C PHE A 284 12.58 -15.38 -16.09
N ALA A 285 11.92 -15.87 -15.05
CA ALA A 285 12.53 -16.50 -13.88
C ALA A 285 12.38 -18.02 -13.91
N SER A 286 13.39 -18.77 -13.42
CA SER A 286 13.36 -20.22 -13.35
C SER A 286 14.36 -20.78 -12.35
N ASN A 287 13.95 -21.71 -11.49
CA ASN A 287 14.85 -22.47 -10.60
C ASN A 287 15.40 -23.75 -11.26
N ARG A 288 15.77 -23.64 -12.55
CA ARG A 288 16.34 -24.75 -13.30
C ARG A 288 17.78 -25.07 -12.83
N PRO A 289 18.17 -26.37 -12.77
CA PRO A 289 19.51 -26.75 -12.34
C PRO A 289 20.63 -26.07 -13.14
N GLY A 290 21.65 -25.58 -12.43
CA GLY A 290 22.79 -24.86 -13.03
C GLY A 290 22.71 -23.33 -12.95
N GLY A 291 21.71 -22.77 -12.27
CA GLY A 291 21.68 -21.37 -11.84
C GLY A 291 22.64 -21.07 -10.67
N TYR A 292 22.56 -19.84 -10.14
CA TYR A 292 23.31 -19.36 -8.98
C TYR A 292 22.61 -19.72 -7.66
N GLY A 293 21.29 -19.79 -7.63
CA GLY A 293 20.51 -19.94 -6.39
C GLY A 293 19.27 -20.83 -6.53
N GLY A 294 18.17 -20.33 -5.96
CA GLY A 294 16.81 -20.82 -6.16
C GLY A 294 16.30 -20.39 -7.53
N TYR A 295 15.47 -19.35 -7.61
CA TYR A 295 15.10 -18.77 -8.90
C TYR A 295 16.21 -17.89 -9.45
N ASP A 296 16.60 -18.13 -10.69
CA ASP A 296 17.51 -17.29 -11.46
C ASP A 296 16.73 -16.61 -12.61
N LEU A 297 17.16 -15.41 -13.01
CA LEU A 297 16.69 -14.79 -14.25
C LEU A 297 17.44 -15.30 -15.47
N TYR A 298 16.66 -15.51 -16.54
CA TYR A 298 17.12 -15.95 -17.85
C TYR A 298 16.57 -15.04 -18.94
N MET A 299 17.24 -15.05 -20.09
CA MET A 299 16.75 -14.47 -21.33
C MET A 299 16.80 -15.49 -22.47
N SER A 300 15.76 -15.49 -23.31
CA SER A 300 15.70 -16.21 -24.58
C SER A 300 15.44 -15.24 -25.73
N GLN A 301 15.93 -15.57 -26.93
CA GLN A 301 15.83 -14.75 -28.13
C GLN A 301 14.98 -15.43 -29.19
N PHE A 302 13.99 -14.75 -29.75
CA PHE A 302 13.20 -15.25 -30.87
C PHE A 302 13.91 -14.97 -32.20
N LYS A 303 14.39 -16.03 -32.85
CA LYS A 303 15.15 -15.99 -34.11
C LYS A 303 14.71 -17.13 -35.01
N GLU A 304 14.61 -16.87 -36.32
CA GLU A 304 14.31 -17.87 -37.35
C GLU A 304 13.03 -18.70 -37.10
N GLY A 305 12.08 -18.15 -36.33
CA GLY A 305 10.81 -18.80 -35.97
C GLY A 305 10.83 -19.60 -34.66
N ALA A 306 11.96 -19.65 -33.94
CA ALA A 306 12.13 -20.37 -32.69
C ALA A 306 12.68 -19.48 -31.56
N TRP A 307 12.43 -19.88 -30.31
CA TRP A 307 13.12 -19.33 -29.15
C TRP A 307 14.48 -20.01 -28.98
N SER A 308 15.51 -19.24 -28.62
CA SER A 308 16.84 -19.79 -28.30
C SER A 308 16.84 -20.53 -26.96
N ILE A 309 17.83 -21.40 -26.76
CA ILE A 309 18.15 -21.94 -25.43
C ILE A 309 18.26 -20.76 -24.44
N PRO A 310 17.64 -20.83 -23.25
CA PRO A 310 17.73 -19.78 -22.25
C PRO A 310 19.18 -19.54 -21.80
N VAL A 311 19.55 -18.27 -21.66
CA VAL A 311 20.85 -17.87 -21.14
C VAL A 311 20.65 -17.15 -19.81
N ASN A 312 21.39 -17.60 -18.79
CA ASN A 312 21.40 -17.02 -17.45
C ASN A 312 21.97 -15.58 -17.49
N LEU A 313 21.43 -14.66 -16.69
CA LEU A 313 21.85 -13.24 -16.71
C LEU A 313 23.12 -12.93 -15.89
N GLY A 314 23.68 -13.91 -15.19
CA GLY A 314 24.96 -13.77 -14.48
C GLY A 314 24.87 -13.06 -13.12
N PRO A 315 26.01 -12.93 -12.39
CA PRO A 315 26.02 -12.65 -10.95
C PRO A 315 25.71 -11.18 -10.58
N ASN A 316 25.77 -10.27 -11.56
CA ASN A 316 25.36 -8.87 -11.35
C ASN A 316 23.83 -8.75 -11.22
N VAL A 317 23.09 -9.75 -11.71
CA VAL A 317 21.63 -9.90 -11.60
C VAL A 317 21.27 -11.01 -10.62
N ASN A 318 21.70 -12.25 -10.87
CA ASN A 318 21.34 -13.44 -10.08
C ASN A 318 22.24 -13.65 -8.85
N THR A 319 21.75 -14.34 -7.83
CA THR A 319 22.41 -14.59 -6.54
C THR A 319 22.14 -16.01 -6.03
N PRO A 320 22.65 -16.42 -4.85
CA PRO A 320 22.23 -17.66 -4.19
C PRO A 320 20.77 -17.69 -3.70
N GLY A 321 20.03 -16.58 -3.80
CA GLY A 321 18.62 -16.44 -3.40
C GLY A 321 17.63 -16.75 -4.53
N ASN A 322 16.56 -15.97 -4.58
CA ASN A 322 15.54 -16.03 -5.61
C ASN A 322 15.43 -14.67 -6.31
N GLU A 323 15.82 -14.58 -7.57
CA GLU A 323 15.49 -13.46 -8.44
C GLU A 323 14.25 -13.76 -9.30
N ILE A 324 13.25 -12.89 -9.20
CA ILE A 324 11.91 -13.09 -9.77
C ILE A 324 11.37 -11.80 -10.43
N THR A 325 10.24 -11.95 -11.12
CA THR A 325 9.45 -10.84 -11.68
C THR A 325 10.24 -9.80 -12.49
N PRO A 326 11.01 -10.22 -13.52
CA PRO A 326 11.73 -9.31 -14.38
C PRO A 326 10.77 -8.40 -15.18
N PHE A 327 11.16 -7.13 -15.32
CA PHE A 327 10.55 -6.16 -16.23
C PHE A 327 11.67 -5.35 -16.90
N TYR A 328 11.73 -5.36 -18.23
CA TYR A 328 12.75 -4.63 -18.99
C TYR A 328 12.19 -3.37 -19.64
N ASN A 329 12.76 -2.21 -19.31
CA ASN A 329 12.48 -0.96 -20.00
C ASN A 329 13.39 -0.86 -21.25
N GLU A 330 12.80 -0.84 -22.45
CA GLU A 330 13.55 -0.72 -23.72
C GLU A 330 14.12 0.68 -23.99
N GLU A 331 13.53 1.73 -23.40
CA GLU A 331 13.90 3.13 -23.64
C GLU A 331 15.13 3.53 -22.83
N GLU A 332 15.17 3.12 -21.55
CA GLU A 332 16.27 3.39 -20.62
C GLU A 332 17.29 2.24 -20.53
N ASN A 333 16.98 1.06 -21.07
CA ASN A 333 17.78 -0.17 -21.00
C ASN A 333 18.03 -0.71 -19.58
N PHE A 334 17.11 -0.42 -18.65
CA PHE A 334 17.11 -1.01 -17.31
C PHE A 334 16.33 -2.32 -17.24
N LEU A 335 16.90 -3.31 -16.54
CA LEU A 335 16.19 -4.48 -16.05
C LEU A 335 15.80 -4.25 -14.59
N PHE A 336 14.50 -4.23 -14.32
CA PHE A 336 13.92 -4.25 -12.98
C PHE A 336 13.58 -5.69 -12.60
N PHE A 337 13.75 -6.07 -11.33
CA PHE A 337 13.41 -7.41 -10.82
C PHE A 337 13.37 -7.39 -9.29
N ALA A 338 12.81 -8.43 -8.65
CA ALA A 338 12.85 -8.59 -7.19
C ALA A 338 13.84 -9.68 -6.77
N SER A 339 14.50 -9.49 -5.61
CA SER A 339 15.47 -10.43 -5.00
C SER A 339 15.25 -10.52 -3.49
N ASP A 340 15.40 -11.72 -2.90
CA ASP A 340 15.29 -11.96 -1.45
C ASP A 340 16.63 -12.16 -0.72
N TYR A 341 17.76 -12.02 -1.42
CA TYR A 341 19.11 -12.28 -0.89
C TYR A 341 20.04 -11.07 -0.98
N ARG A 342 19.80 -10.16 -1.93
CA ARG A 342 20.56 -8.91 -2.05
C ARG A 342 20.32 -8.00 -0.84
N GLY A 343 21.28 -7.10 -0.57
CA GLY A 343 21.14 -6.11 0.50
C GLY A 343 19.92 -5.22 0.29
N GLY A 344 18.93 -5.35 1.16
CA GLY A 344 17.61 -4.73 1.04
C GLY A 344 16.88 -4.64 2.37
N MET A 345 15.71 -3.99 2.36
CA MET A 345 14.90 -3.72 3.54
C MET A 345 14.23 -4.97 4.14
N GLY A 346 13.76 -5.91 3.32
CA GLY A 346 12.67 -6.81 3.71
C GLY A 346 12.84 -8.27 3.33
N GLY A 347 11.76 -8.88 2.85
CA GLY A 347 11.76 -10.20 2.23
C GLY A 347 12.29 -10.09 0.80
N PHE A 348 11.41 -10.11 -0.19
CA PHE A 348 11.74 -9.61 -1.53
C PHE A 348 11.87 -8.09 -1.53
N ASP A 349 12.95 -7.55 -2.11
CA ASP A 349 13.13 -6.14 -2.45
C ASP A 349 13.20 -5.99 -3.98
N ASN A 350 12.68 -4.90 -4.57
CA ASN A 350 12.90 -4.58 -5.98
C ASN A 350 14.29 -3.92 -6.21
N PHE A 351 14.94 -4.32 -7.30
CA PHE A 351 16.24 -3.85 -7.77
C PHE A 351 16.18 -3.41 -9.23
N ILE A 352 17.11 -2.55 -9.62
CA ILE A 352 17.33 -2.06 -10.99
C ILE A 352 18.77 -2.35 -11.42
N ALA A 353 18.98 -2.83 -12.65
CA ALA A 353 20.30 -3.07 -13.24
C ALA A 353 20.39 -2.48 -14.67
N GLU A 354 21.40 -1.67 -14.94
CA GLU A 354 21.66 -1.12 -16.28
C GLU A 354 22.21 -2.20 -17.21
N LYS A 355 21.69 -2.29 -18.44
CA LYS A 355 22.17 -3.25 -19.43
C LYS A 355 23.29 -2.68 -20.31
N VAL A 356 24.54 -2.99 -19.93
CA VAL A 356 25.76 -2.58 -20.64
C VAL A 356 25.90 -3.27 -22.00
N SER A 357 25.63 -4.57 -22.08
CA SER A 357 25.71 -5.34 -23.33
C SER A 357 24.74 -6.53 -23.36
N ALA A 358 24.79 -7.39 -24.37
CA ALA A 358 23.73 -8.36 -24.68
C ALA A 358 23.35 -9.30 -23.50
N LEU A 359 24.31 -9.61 -22.63
CA LEU A 359 24.23 -10.46 -21.43
C LEU A 359 24.98 -9.86 -20.24
N GLU A 360 25.24 -8.54 -20.27
CA GLU A 360 26.13 -7.86 -19.33
C GLU A 360 25.38 -6.70 -18.71
N TYR A 361 25.42 -6.63 -17.39
CA TYR A 361 24.65 -5.71 -16.57
C TYR A 361 25.56 -5.10 -15.51
N GLU A 362 25.34 -3.83 -15.15
CA GLU A 362 25.94 -3.27 -13.94
C GLU A 362 25.37 -3.96 -12.68
N PRO A 363 26.10 -3.96 -11.54
CA PRO A 363 25.61 -4.53 -10.29
C PRO A 363 24.27 -3.93 -9.86
N ALA A 364 23.27 -4.79 -9.64
CA ALA A 364 21.90 -4.34 -9.36
C ALA A 364 21.77 -3.51 -8.06
N ILE A 365 21.06 -2.38 -8.16
CA ILE A 365 20.88 -1.37 -7.12
C ILE A 365 19.47 -1.50 -6.52
N ASN A 366 19.34 -1.46 -5.19
CA ASN A 366 18.05 -1.47 -4.50
C ASN A 366 17.27 -0.18 -4.84
N MET A 367 16.02 -0.30 -5.32
CA MET A 367 15.22 0.88 -5.72
C MET A 367 14.98 1.82 -4.52
N GLY A 368 14.84 1.25 -3.33
CA GLY A 368 14.79 1.97 -2.07
C GLY A 368 13.38 2.37 -1.64
N LYS A 369 13.34 3.18 -0.58
CA LYS A 369 12.16 3.44 0.23
C LYS A 369 10.99 4.01 -0.57
N GLY A 370 9.80 3.45 -0.36
CA GLY A 370 8.60 3.76 -1.14
C GLY A 370 8.21 2.55 -1.96
N ILE A 371 8.97 2.21 -3.01
CA ILE A 371 8.81 0.93 -3.72
C ILE A 371 9.20 -0.24 -2.81
N ASN A 372 10.31 -0.14 -2.07
CA ASN A 372 10.73 -1.16 -1.10
C ASN A 372 10.34 -0.79 0.33
N SER A 373 10.16 -1.82 1.15
CA SER A 373 9.68 -1.84 2.52
C SER A 373 10.25 -3.05 3.28
N PRO A 374 10.00 -3.20 4.60
CA PRO A 374 10.42 -4.39 5.34
C PRO A 374 9.74 -5.72 4.91
N GLU A 375 8.70 -5.69 4.10
CA GLU A 375 7.92 -6.91 3.76
C GLU A 375 8.36 -7.47 2.38
N ASP A 376 7.52 -8.20 1.65
CA ASP A 376 7.85 -8.58 0.26
C ASP A 376 7.38 -7.49 -0.72
N ASP A 377 8.26 -7.07 -1.62
CA ASP A 377 8.00 -6.09 -2.68
C ASP A 377 8.52 -6.62 -4.03
N TYR A 378 7.61 -6.79 -4.99
CA TYR A 378 7.89 -7.50 -6.26
C TYR A 378 6.86 -7.14 -7.36
N PHE A 379 6.91 -7.81 -8.51
CA PHE A 379 6.05 -7.50 -9.68
C PHE A 379 6.12 -6.03 -10.15
N PHE A 380 7.30 -5.40 -10.09
CA PHE A 380 7.48 -4.07 -10.67
C PHE A 380 7.14 -4.05 -12.17
N SER A 381 6.37 -3.04 -12.59
CA SER A 381 6.11 -2.75 -14.00
C SER A 381 5.84 -1.25 -14.22
N ILE A 382 5.93 -0.79 -15.47
CA ILE A 382 5.68 0.60 -15.86
C ILE A 382 4.56 0.62 -16.90
N ASP A 383 3.57 1.50 -16.74
CA ASP A 383 2.63 1.84 -17.80
C ASP A 383 3.32 2.76 -18.82
N PRO A 384 3.55 2.30 -20.08
CA PRO A 384 4.27 3.08 -21.08
C PRO A 384 3.50 4.30 -21.60
N SER A 385 2.21 4.44 -21.25
CA SER A 385 1.37 5.58 -21.67
C SER A 385 1.32 6.73 -20.67
N SER A 386 1.59 6.46 -19.39
CA SER A 386 1.57 7.46 -18.31
C SER A 386 2.89 7.61 -17.57
N GLY A 387 3.82 6.66 -17.70
CA GLY A 387 5.05 6.59 -16.91
C GLY A 387 4.83 6.16 -15.46
N VAL A 388 3.60 5.85 -15.05
CA VAL A 388 3.28 5.39 -13.69
C VAL A 388 3.88 4.01 -13.43
N TYR A 389 4.52 3.86 -12.28
CA TYR A 389 5.07 2.59 -11.84
C TYR A 389 4.00 1.81 -11.06
N TYR A 390 3.98 0.50 -11.21
CA TYR A 390 3.16 -0.43 -10.44
C TYR A 390 4.05 -1.48 -9.78
N PHE A 391 3.65 -1.97 -8.61
CA PHE A 391 4.28 -3.12 -7.95
C PHE A 391 3.26 -3.84 -7.05
N THR A 392 3.63 -5.02 -6.54
CA THR A 392 2.86 -5.80 -5.58
C THR A 392 3.60 -5.85 -4.25
N SER A 393 2.86 -5.80 -3.14
CA SER A 393 3.41 -5.88 -1.79
C SER A 393 2.43 -6.44 -0.77
N ASN A 394 2.92 -7.18 0.22
CA ASN A 394 2.17 -7.58 1.42
C ASN A 394 2.38 -6.65 2.62
N ARG A 395 2.89 -5.43 2.39
CA ARG A 395 3.05 -4.40 3.42
C ARG A 395 1.76 -4.08 4.18
N LEU A 396 1.90 -3.82 5.48
CA LEU A 396 0.80 -3.46 6.36
C LEU A 396 0.07 -2.19 5.88
N GLY A 397 -1.24 -2.31 5.66
CA GLY A 397 -2.12 -1.21 5.25
C GLY A 397 -2.87 -1.46 3.93
N GLY A 398 -2.57 -2.55 3.22
CA GLY A 398 -3.35 -3.04 2.10
C GLY A 398 -4.73 -3.61 2.47
N ASN A 399 -5.50 -3.98 1.44
CA ASN A 399 -6.84 -4.55 1.56
C ASN A 399 -6.83 -6.09 1.69
N GLY A 400 -5.82 -6.76 1.11
CA GLY A 400 -5.76 -8.21 0.91
C GLY A 400 -4.56 -8.87 1.60
N GLY A 401 -4.15 -10.03 1.06
CA GLY A 401 -2.93 -10.75 1.50
C GLY A 401 -1.67 -10.32 0.74
N GLU A 402 -1.85 -9.80 -0.47
CA GLU A 402 -0.90 -9.10 -1.32
C GLU A 402 -1.72 -8.00 -2.02
N ASP A 403 -1.18 -6.79 -2.15
CA ASP A 403 -1.87 -5.64 -2.74
C ASP A 403 -1.07 -5.05 -3.90
N ILE A 404 -1.77 -4.57 -4.94
CA ILE A 404 -1.13 -3.75 -5.98
C ILE A 404 -1.04 -2.31 -5.50
N TYR A 405 0.14 -1.73 -5.65
CA TYR A 405 0.40 -0.32 -5.43
C TYR A 405 0.78 0.33 -6.76
N PHE A 406 0.56 1.65 -6.85
CA PHE A 406 1.20 2.48 -7.84
C PHE A 406 2.15 3.48 -7.17
N ALA A 407 3.18 3.87 -7.90
CA ALA A 407 4.25 4.75 -7.46
C ALA A 407 4.57 5.80 -8.52
N THR A 408 4.97 6.98 -8.06
CA THR A 408 5.66 7.99 -8.86
C THR A 408 6.98 8.35 -8.16
N PRO A 409 8.08 8.63 -8.89
CA PRO A 409 9.30 9.15 -8.29
C PRO A 409 9.01 10.40 -7.46
N ALA A 410 9.38 10.39 -6.18
CA ALA A 410 9.35 11.58 -5.35
C ALA A 410 10.43 12.52 -5.90
N GLU A 411 10.01 13.65 -6.49
CA GLU A 411 10.92 14.50 -7.24
C GLU A 411 12.11 14.94 -6.40
N LYS A 412 13.31 14.44 -6.75
CA LYS A 412 14.56 15.11 -6.40
C LYS A 412 14.59 16.42 -7.20
N MET A 413 14.00 17.44 -6.60
CA MET A 413 13.59 18.73 -7.16
C MET A 413 14.78 19.59 -7.65
N LEU A 414 15.48 19.08 -8.67
CA LEU A 414 16.53 19.76 -9.43
C LEU A 414 15.92 20.92 -10.23
N MET A 415 16.70 21.97 -10.42
CA MET A 415 16.17 23.28 -10.81
C MET A 415 16.17 23.46 -12.33
N ALA A 416 15.01 23.78 -12.90
CA ALA A 416 14.88 24.26 -14.28
C ALA A 416 13.77 25.33 -14.38
N GLU A 417 14.23 26.58 -14.56
CA GLU A 417 13.54 27.78 -15.08
C GLU A 417 12.27 28.33 -14.37
N GLU A 418 12.12 29.66 -14.46
CA GLU A 418 11.06 30.45 -13.82
C GLU A 418 9.82 30.53 -14.72
N GLU A 419 8.61 30.38 -14.16
CA GLU A 419 7.37 30.49 -14.93
C GLU A 419 6.45 31.62 -14.44
N ASN A 420 5.94 32.40 -15.40
CA ASN A 420 5.29 33.70 -15.18
C ASN A 420 3.78 33.55 -14.88
N VAL A 421 3.21 34.40 -14.00
CA VAL A 421 1.80 34.32 -13.57
C VAL A 421 1.14 35.72 -13.62
N PRO A 422 -0.08 35.88 -14.18
CA PRO A 422 -0.75 37.17 -14.24
C PRO A 422 -1.33 37.60 -12.88
N ALA A 423 -1.27 38.90 -12.59
CA ALA A 423 -1.55 39.48 -11.27
C ALA A 423 -2.96 39.23 -10.69
N ALA A 424 -3.01 39.23 -9.35
CA ALA A 424 -4.18 39.00 -8.51
C ALA A 424 -5.41 39.88 -8.79
N VAL A 425 -6.60 39.31 -8.52
CA VAL A 425 -7.82 40.07 -8.20
C VAL A 425 -8.37 39.61 -6.85
N ASN A 426 -8.64 40.54 -5.92
CA ASN A 426 -9.13 40.26 -4.57
C ASN A 426 -10.65 40.06 -4.57
N LEU A 427 -11.13 38.98 -3.96
CA LEU A 427 -12.55 38.62 -3.86
C LEU A 427 -13.31 39.46 -2.83
N ASN A 428 -12.65 39.97 -1.80
CA ASN A 428 -13.32 40.70 -0.73
C ASN A 428 -13.85 42.08 -1.19
N ASP A 429 -13.22 42.66 -2.21
CA ASP A 429 -13.66 43.90 -2.87
C ASP A 429 -15.00 43.73 -3.63
N LEU A 430 -15.43 42.49 -3.88
CA LEU A 430 -16.75 42.17 -4.44
C LEU A 430 -17.84 41.99 -3.37
N ALA A 431 -17.47 41.91 -2.08
CA ALA A 431 -18.36 41.50 -1.00
C ALA A 431 -18.67 42.60 0.03
N VAL A 432 -17.80 43.61 0.21
CA VAL A 432 -17.94 44.60 1.28
C VAL A 432 -18.30 45.98 0.73
N ASN A 433 -19.59 46.30 0.68
CA ASN A 433 -20.06 47.66 0.42
C ASN A 433 -21.24 48.02 1.34
N GLY A 434 -20.96 48.68 2.48
CA GLY A 434 -21.96 49.32 3.34
C GLY A 434 -22.32 48.62 4.66
N SER A 435 -21.64 49.01 5.74
CA SER A 435 -22.14 48.84 7.12
C SER A 435 -23.25 49.85 7.45
N VAL A 436 -24.15 49.56 8.42
CA VAL A 436 -24.72 50.59 9.32
C VAL A 436 -25.30 49.97 10.61
N LYS A 437 -25.52 50.82 11.62
CA LYS A 437 -25.91 50.48 13.00
C LYS A 437 -27.40 50.18 13.19
N SER A 438 -27.71 49.63 14.37
CA SER A 438 -29.06 49.41 14.91
C SER A 438 -29.99 50.62 14.88
N ASN A 439 -31.27 50.40 14.52
CA ASN A 439 -32.42 50.81 15.35
C ASN A 439 -33.76 50.23 14.86
N GLY A 440 -34.64 49.95 15.81
CA GLY A 440 -36.09 50.20 15.68
C GLY A 440 -36.95 49.35 14.74
N ASN A 441 -37.83 48.55 15.34
CA ASN A 441 -39.18 48.19 14.88
C ASN A 441 -39.38 47.40 13.57
N VAL A 442 -39.89 46.17 13.75
CA VAL A 442 -41.21 45.72 13.27
C VAL A 442 -41.72 46.31 11.95
N VAL A 443 -41.83 45.46 10.92
CA VAL A 443 -43.12 45.00 10.38
C VAL A 443 -42.95 43.63 9.69
N SER A 444 -43.94 42.77 9.83
CA SER A 444 -44.07 41.46 9.20
C SER A 444 -44.82 41.53 7.86
N VAL A 445 -44.65 40.55 6.97
CA VAL A 445 -45.72 39.71 6.36
C VAL A 445 -45.12 38.74 5.32
N SER A 446 -45.94 37.76 4.92
CA SER A 446 -45.74 36.66 3.96
C SER A 446 -45.50 37.16 2.50
N ASP A 447 -45.29 36.34 1.46
CA ASP A 447 -45.98 35.07 1.15
C ASP A 447 -45.31 34.13 0.13
N SER A 448 -45.93 32.95 -0.02
CA SER A 448 -45.90 32.02 -1.17
C SER A 448 -44.59 31.31 -1.60
N ASP A 449 -44.49 30.02 -1.23
CA ASP A 449 -44.25 28.92 -2.18
C ASP A 449 -45.31 28.97 -3.32
N PRO A 450 -45.11 28.46 -4.57
CA PRO A 450 -44.72 27.05 -4.78
C PRO A 450 -44.12 26.56 -6.16
N ILE A 451 -43.79 25.25 -6.18
CA ILE A 451 -43.89 24.29 -7.31
C ILE A 451 -42.77 24.18 -8.39
N PHE A 452 -42.53 22.91 -8.79
CA PHE A 452 -41.60 22.41 -9.82
C PHE A 452 -42.16 22.47 -11.26
N TYR A 453 -41.27 22.47 -12.27
CA TYR A 453 -41.44 21.73 -13.55
C TYR A 453 -40.05 21.37 -14.17
N LEU A 454 -40.03 20.55 -15.23
CA LEU A 454 -38.81 19.94 -15.82
C LEU A 454 -38.70 20.19 -17.34
N ALA A 455 -37.43 20.22 -17.82
CA ALA A 455 -36.99 20.04 -19.23
C ALA A 455 -37.38 21.17 -20.23
N ASP A 456 -36.70 21.37 -21.38
CA ASP A 456 -35.56 20.63 -21.97
C ASP A 456 -34.71 21.45 -22.99
N ASN A 457 -33.54 20.91 -23.36
CA ASN A 457 -32.74 21.15 -24.60
C ASN A 457 -32.46 22.58 -25.15
N ASN A 458 -31.19 23.01 -25.10
CA ASN A 458 -30.28 23.17 -26.27
C ASN A 458 -29.13 24.16 -26.01
N PHE A 459 -27.88 23.72 -26.20
CA PHE A 459 -26.86 24.47 -26.95
C PHE A 459 -25.79 23.52 -27.51
N SER A 460 -25.34 23.76 -28.74
CA SER A 460 -24.44 22.85 -29.47
C SER A 460 -22.96 23.06 -29.13
N MET A 461 -22.17 21.98 -29.20
CA MET A 461 -20.71 22.11 -29.29
C MET A 461 -20.31 22.52 -30.70
N GLU A 462 -19.59 23.63 -30.85
CA GLU A 462 -18.96 23.98 -32.14
C GLU A 462 -17.55 24.59 -32.02
N ASN A 463 -17.05 24.89 -30.81
CA ASN A 463 -15.69 25.39 -30.59
C ASN A 463 -14.97 24.81 -29.34
N ALA A 464 -15.54 23.81 -28.68
CA ALA A 464 -14.88 23.14 -27.54
C ALA A 464 -13.85 22.11 -28.06
N ARG A 465 -12.55 22.43 -27.94
CA ARG A 465 -11.46 21.50 -28.32
C ARG A 465 -11.04 20.65 -27.12
N LEU A 466 -11.12 19.34 -27.28
CA LEU A 466 -10.85 18.35 -26.23
C LEU A 466 -9.38 18.37 -25.75
N LEU A 467 -9.20 18.41 -24.43
CA LEU A 467 -8.05 17.86 -23.70
C LEU A 467 -8.59 16.81 -22.72
N ALA A 468 -7.76 15.83 -22.33
CA ALA A 468 -8.23 14.48 -22.03
C ALA A 468 -8.92 14.26 -20.66
N LYS A 469 -9.67 13.16 -20.60
CA LYS A 469 -10.56 12.68 -19.51
C LYS A 469 -9.82 11.65 -18.63
N ARG A 470 -9.71 11.89 -17.31
CA ARG A 470 -9.91 10.92 -16.18
C ARG A 470 -9.19 11.37 -14.90
N ASP A 471 -9.97 11.74 -13.88
CA ASP A 471 -9.56 11.61 -12.48
C ASP A 471 -9.73 10.15 -12.02
N LEU A 472 -8.95 9.69 -11.05
CA LEU A 472 -9.18 8.43 -10.34
C LEU A 472 -8.79 8.58 -8.86
N ILE A 473 -9.76 8.40 -7.96
CA ILE A 473 -9.65 8.70 -6.53
C ILE A 473 -9.06 7.50 -5.78
N LEU A 474 -8.03 7.73 -4.96
CA LEU A 474 -7.36 6.71 -4.15
C LEU A 474 -6.98 7.21 -2.75
N SER A 475 -7.09 6.34 -1.73
CA SER A 475 -6.95 6.77 -0.31
C SER A 475 -6.71 5.64 0.70
N ALA A 476 -5.71 5.80 1.59
CA ALA A 476 -5.60 5.14 2.91
C ALA A 476 -4.69 5.97 3.87
N PRO A 477 -4.85 5.90 5.22
CA PRO A 477 -4.21 6.86 6.16
C PRO A 477 -3.15 6.28 7.15
N PRO A 478 -2.29 7.13 7.78
CA PRO A 478 -1.16 6.71 8.64
C PRO A 478 -1.49 6.47 10.14
N SER A 479 -0.48 6.02 10.92
CA SER A 479 -0.67 5.07 12.04
C SER A 479 -0.42 5.52 13.51
N LYS A 480 -0.20 6.82 13.81
CA LYS A 480 0.04 7.30 15.20
C LYS A 480 -0.72 8.59 15.54
N VAL A 481 -1.12 8.77 16.81
CA VAL A 481 -2.01 9.86 17.24
C VAL A 481 -1.64 10.49 18.59
N TYR A 482 -2.28 11.62 18.85
CA TYR A 482 -2.21 12.45 20.05
C TYR A 482 -3.61 12.57 20.67
N TYR A 483 -3.75 12.25 21.95
CA TYR A 483 -4.98 12.37 22.72
C TYR A 483 -4.88 13.54 23.70
N ILE A 484 -6.01 14.15 24.04
CA ILE A 484 -6.05 15.10 25.17
C ILE A 484 -6.57 14.36 26.40
N GLN A 485 -5.68 14.07 27.35
CA GLN A 485 -6.05 13.44 28.60
C GLN A 485 -6.57 14.50 29.57
N VAL A 486 -7.89 14.48 29.82
CA VAL A 486 -8.60 15.48 30.64
C VAL A 486 -8.77 15.06 32.10
N ALA A 487 -8.66 13.76 32.39
CA ALA A 487 -8.65 13.22 33.75
C ALA A 487 -7.96 11.85 33.82
N SER A 488 -7.46 11.51 35.01
CA SER A 488 -6.97 10.18 35.37
C SER A 488 -7.57 9.78 36.71
N LEU A 489 -8.59 8.91 36.68
CA LEU A 489 -9.40 8.60 37.85
C LEU A 489 -8.99 7.26 38.46
N ALA A 490 -8.73 7.26 39.77
CA ALA A 490 -8.42 6.05 40.51
C ALA A 490 -9.65 5.11 40.51
N LYS A 491 -9.43 3.87 40.05
CA LYS A 491 -10.38 2.75 39.95
C LYS A 491 -11.89 3.08 39.91
N THR A 492 -12.42 3.13 38.68
CA THR A 492 -13.77 2.60 38.33
C THR A 492 -14.98 3.13 39.11
N SER A 493 -15.34 4.40 38.91
CA SER A 493 -16.75 4.87 38.84
C SER A 493 -16.91 6.34 38.41
N GLY A 494 -15.92 6.88 37.67
CA GLY A 494 -15.88 8.29 37.28
C GLY A 494 -17.09 8.74 36.45
N ASN A 495 -17.91 9.65 37.01
CA ASN A 495 -19.07 10.20 36.31
C ASN A 495 -18.65 11.10 35.15
N VAL A 496 -18.81 10.59 33.92
CA VAL A 496 -18.49 11.27 32.66
C VAL A 496 -19.37 12.51 32.42
N GLY A 497 -20.52 12.64 33.10
CA GLY A 497 -21.44 13.77 32.99
C GLY A 497 -20.76 15.13 33.14
N ASN A 498 -19.78 15.24 34.05
CA ASN A 498 -19.03 16.48 34.28
C ASN A 498 -18.12 16.89 33.09
N PHE A 499 -17.82 15.97 32.18
CA PHE A 499 -17.00 16.20 30.99
C PHE A 499 -17.83 16.30 29.70
N LYS A 500 -19.15 16.04 29.74
CA LYS A 500 -20.02 16.08 28.54
C LYS A 500 -20.02 17.41 27.80
N LYS A 501 -19.73 18.53 28.48
CA LYS A 501 -19.57 19.84 27.83
C LYS A 501 -18.43 19.88 26.81
N LEU A 502 -17.47 18.95 26.90
CA LEU A 502 -16.35 18.87 25.97
C LEU A 502 -16.70 18.14 24.66
N THR A 503 -17.88 17.52 24.52
CA THR A 503 -18.24 16.84 23.24
C THR A 503 -18.47 17.82 22.08
N SER A 504 -18.55 19.13 22.36
CA SER A 504 -18.50 20.20 21.36
C SER A 504 -17.10 20.44 20.78
N LEU A 505 -16.05 19.87 21.38
CA LEU A 505 -14.65 19.98 20.97
C LEU A 505 -14.07 18.67 20.41
N GLY A 506 -14.83 17.58 20.44
CA GLY A 506 -14.43 16.26 19.94
C GLY A 506 -15.09 15.11 20.69
N ASN A 507 -14.99 13.91 20.14
CA ASN A 507 -15.57 12.72 20.78
C ASN A 507 -14.82 12.37 22.09
N LEU A 508 -15.56 11.93 23.11
CA LEU A 508 -15.00 11.66 24.44
C LEU A 508 -14.91 10.16 24.69
N TYR A 509 -13.73 9.70 25.13
CA TYR A 509 -13.37 8.30 25.30
C TYR A 509 -12.93 8.00 26.74
N LYS A 510 -13.21 6.78 27.23
CA LYS A 510 -12.43 6.18 28.31
C LYS A 510 -11.34 5.30 27.72
N VAL A 511 -10.18 5.28 28.39
CA VAL A 511 -9.09 4.32 28.13
C VAL A 511 -8.68 3.69 29.45
N HIS A 512 -8.71 2.37 29.51
CA HIS A 512 -8.47 1.61 30.74
C HIS A 512 -7.02 1.16 30.81
N LYS A 513 -6.29 1.52 31.87
CA LYS A 513 -4.93 1.05 32.15
C LYS A 513 -4.85 0.50 33.57
N SER A 514 -3.91 -0.41 33.83
CA SER A 514 -3.86 -1.29 35.02
C SER A 514 -4.02 -0.63 36.40
N ALA A 515 -3.68 0.65 36.55
CA ALA A 515 -3.81 1.41 37.80
C ALA A 515 -4.96 2.45 37.82
N ALA A 516 -5.46 2.91 36.67
CA ALA A 516 -6.42 4.02 36.60
C ALA A 516 -7.18 4.08 35.25
N THR A 517 -8.42 4.58 35.28
CA THR A 517 -9.19 4.91 34.07
C THR A 517 -8.83 6.32 33.61
N LYS A 518 -8.39 6.47 32.35
CA LYS A 518 -8.11 7.76 31.73
C LYS A 518 -9.36 8.25 30.99
N ILE A 519 -9.66 9.54 31.07
CA ILE A 519 -10.65 10.19 30.20
C ILE A 519 -9.88 10.98 29.15
N ARG A 520 -10.16 10.72 27.88
CA ARG A 520 -9.48 11.34 26.73
C ARG A 520 -10.50 12.01 25.81
N LEU A 521 -10.19 13.21 25.35
CA LEU A 521 -10.95 13.96 24.36
C LEU A 521 -10.22 13.90 23.02
N GLY A 522 -10.93 13.39 22.01
CA GLY A 522 -10.45 13.19 20.65
C GLY A 522 -9.23 12.28 20.53
N TYR A 523 -8.84 12.06 19.28
CA TYR A 523 -7.50 11.67 18.90
C TYR A 523 -7.17 12.45 17.61
N TYR A 524 -5.93 12.88 17.50
CA TYR A 524 -5.48 13.86 16.51
C TYR A 524 -4.13 13.40 15.97
N TYR A 525 -3.92 13.40 14.65
CA TYR A 525 -2.66 12.88 14.10
C TYR A 525 -1.46 13.82 14.34
N GLU A 526 -1.73 15.09 14.68
CA GLU A 526 -0.70 16.06 15.08
C GLU A 526 -0.78 16.50 16.56
N LYS A 527 0.41 16.63 17.18
CA LYS A 527 0.57 17.25 18.51
C LYS A 527 0.04 18.68 18.56
N GLY A 528 0.17 19.42 17.46
CA GLY A 528 -0.28 20.81 17.34
C GLY A 528 -1.80 20.96 17.35
N GLU A 529 -2.54 19.97 16.87
CA GLU A 529 -4.00 19.93 16.93
C GLU A 529 -4.49 19.57 18.34
N ALA A 530 -3.91 18.52 18.93
CA ALA A 530 -4.14 18.18 20.34
C ALA A 530 -3.75 19.35 21.28
N ALA A 531 -2.76 20.17 20.94
CA ALA A 531 -2.42 21.38 21.71
C ALA A 531 -3.51 22.47 21.62
N LYS A 532 -4.08 22.69 20.42
CA LYS A 532 -5.15 23.68 20.20
C LYS A 532 -6.41 23.31 20.98
N ILE A 533 -6.89 22.08 20.81
CA ILE A 533 -8.08 21.62 21.54
C ILE A 533 -7.78 21.49 23.05
N LEU A 534 -6.55 21.17 23.47
CA LEU A 534 -6.15 21.23 24.89
C LEU A 534 -6.28 22.64 25.46
N SER A 535 -5.86 23.66 24.71
CA SER A 535 -5.98 25.06 25.16
C SER A 535 -7.45 25.44 25.38
N SER A 536 -8.35 25.00 24.49
CA SER A 536 -9.80 25.16 24.65
C SER A 536 -10.34 24.39 25.87
N VAL A 537 -9.88 23.16 26.09
CA VAL A 537 -10.22 22.34 27.28
C VAL A 537 -9.79 23.04 28.58
N LYS A 538 -8.57 23.58 28.66
CA LYS A 538 -8.13 24.38 29.83
C LYS A 538 -8.98 25.64 29.98
N GLY A 539 -9.27 26.34 28.88
CA GLY A 539 -10.17 27.52 28.85
C GLY A 539 -11.60 27.23 29.32
N MET A 540 -12.10 26.01 29.14
CA MET A 540 -13.38 25.54 29.68
C MET A 540 -13.31 25.09 31.17
N GLY A 541 -12.17 25.33 31.84
CA GLY A 541 -11.96 25.11 33.27
C GLY A 541 -11.12 23.88 33.63
N TYR A 542 -10.82 22.99 32.68
CA TYR A 542 -10.09 21.74 32.92
C TYR A 542 -8.57 21.96 32.86
N ASN A 543 -8.08 22.85 33.72
CA ASN A 543 -6.71 23.38 33.69
C ASN A 543 -5.60 22.30 33.78
N ASP A 544 -5.87 21.16 34.41
CA ASP A 544 -4.90 20.08 34.59
C ASP A 544 -4.81 19.10 33.40
N ALA A 545 -5.59 19.30 32.34
CA ALA A 545 -5.52 18.47 31.14
C ALA A 545 -4.15 18.56 30.44
N PHE A 546 -3.76 17.52 29.70
CA PHE A 546 -2.50 17.51 28.92
C PHE A 546 -2.55 16.58 27.70
N ILE A 547 -1.61 16.76 26.76
CA ILE A 547 -1.46 15.91 25.57
C ILE A 547 -0.73 14.63 25.95
N VAL A 548 -1.19 13.49 25.43
CA VAL A 548 -0.49 12.20 25.45
C VAL A 548 -0.37 11.70 24.01
N HIS A 549 0.72 11.03 23.64
CA HIS A 549 0.95 10.51 22.28
C HIS A 549 1.18 9.01 22.28
N GLU A 550 0.31 8.27 21.60
CA GLU A 550 0.23 6.81 21.62
C GLU A 550 -0.30 6.33 20.24
N PRO A 551 -0.04 5.07 19.82
CA PRO A 551 -0.66 4.52 18.61
C PRO A 551 -2.20 4.53 18.69
N LEU A 552 -2.88 4.51 17.54
CA LEU A 552 -4.35 4.48 17.47
C LEU A 552 -4.88 3.05 17.69
N LEU A 553 -4.76 2.56 18.92
CA LEU A 553 -5.30 1.25 19.32
C LEU A 553 -6.81 1.37 19.59
N THR A 554 -7.61 1.31 18.54
CA THR A 554 -9.08 1.45 18.60
C THR A 554 -9.75 0.43 19.53
N SER A 555 -9.14 -0.74 19.73
CA SER A 555 -9.57 -1.77 20.68
C SER A 555 -9.52 -1.35 22.16
N GLU A 556 -8.80 -0.28 22.51
CA GLU A 556 -8.76 0.28 23.88
C GLU A 556 -9.69 1.49 24.08
N LEU A 557 -10.41 1.96 23.05
CA LEU A 557 -11.18 3.21 23.07
C LEU A 557 -12.69 2.98 23.32
N GLU A 558 -13.14 3.23 24.55
CA GLU A 558 -14.57 3.20 24.91
C GLU A 558 -15.21 4.58 24.65
N LEU A 559 -15.96 4.73 23.54
CA LEU A 559 -16.68 5.97 23.22
C LEU A 559 -17.83 6.21 24.22
N VAL A 560 -17.82 7.37 24.88
CA VAL A 560 -18.79 7.73 25.95
C VAL A 560 -19.46 9.10 25.74
N GLY A 561 -19.21 9.75 24.61
CA GLY A 561 -19.91 10.93 24.12
C GLY A 561 -19.52 11.25 22.68
N ASP A 562 -20.51 11.36 21.80
CA ASP A 562 -20.37 11.56 20.35
C ASP A 562 -20.90 12.94 19.90
N SER A 563 -20.52 13.38 18.71
CA SER A 563 -20.62 14.76 18.24
C SER A 563 -21.77 15.06 17.25
N LYS A 564 -22.66 14.11 16.94
CA LYS A 564 -23.83 14.34 16.07
C LYS A 564 -25.17 14.26 16.80
N ASN A 565 -26.06 15.21 16.47
CA ASN A 565 -27.43 15.39 16.98
C ASN A 565 -27.59 15.51 18.50
N GLY A 566 -26.96 16.54 19.07
CA GLY A 566 -27.32 17.13 20.35
C GLY A 566 -28.27 18.33 20.24
N ASN A 567 -29.46 18.17 19.66
CA ASN A 567 -30.61 19.01 20.04
C ASN A 567 -31.40 18.18 21.05
N SER A 568 -31.30 18.50 22.35
CA SER A 568 -32.05 19.63 22.90
C SER A 568 -31.24 20.86 23.32
N ASN A 569 -31.61 21.97 22.68
CA ASN A 569 -31.70 23.34 23.19
C ASN A 569 -30.42 24.20 23.27
N GLY A 570 -30.22 25.05 22.25
CA GLY A 570 -30.17 26.50 22.51
C GLY A 570 -29.08 27.36 21.85
N THR A 571 -29.56 28.46 21.22
CA THR A 571 -28.90 29.77 21.00
C THR A 571 -27.75 29.93 19.97
N PHE A 572 -27.74 31.12 19.35
CA PHE A 572 -26.81 31.62 18.30
C PHE A 572 -25.67 32.50 18.88
N SER A 573 -24.56 32.70 18.14
CA SER A 573 -24.15 34.01 17.55
C SER A 573 -22.73 33.97 16.91
N SER A 574 -22.32 35.03 16.22
CA SER A 574 -21.11 35.16 15.37
C SER A 574 -20.22 36.39 15.72
N THR A 575 -18.99 36.47 15.17
CA THR A 575 -18.44 37.55 14.28
C THR A 575 -16.89 37.51 14.16
N PHE A 576 -16.26 38.46 13.43
CA PHE A 576 -15.08 38.24 12.55
C PHE A 576 -14.14 39.48 12.46
N THR A 577 -12.81 39.30 12.74
CA THR A 577 -11.56 39.93 12.17
C THR A 577 -11.53 41.46 11.85
N PRO A 578 -10.48 42.09 11.23
CA PRO A 578 -9.02 41.86 11.12
C PRO A 578 -8.20 42.87 11.99
N ALA A 579 -7.07 43.56 11.71
CA ALA A 579 -6.21 43.84 10.53
C ALA A 579 -4.72 44.18 10.96
N PRO A 580 -3.85 45.02 10.30
CA PRO A 580 -2.62 44.43 9.73
C PRO A 580 -1.26 45.16 9.92
N SER A 581 -0.19 44.44 9.58
CA SER A 581 0.90 44.88 8.69
C SER A 581 1.16 43.74 7.69
N THR A 582 1.81 43.97 6.54
CA THR A 582 1.79 43.03 5.38
C THR A 582 3.17 42.69 4.80
N SER A 583 3.25 41.59 4.05
CA SER A 583 4.47 41.03 3.44
C SER A 583 4.15 40.21 2.18
N ASN A 584 5.17 39.89 1.38
CA ASN A 584 5.06 39.18 0.09
C ASN A 584 4.72 37.67 0.19
N TYR A 585 4.56 37.11 1.40
CA TYR A 585 4.28 35.69 1.57
C TYR A 585 2.78 35.41 1.42
N LYS A 586 2.41 34.54 0.48
CA LYS A 586 1.02 34.16 0.15
C LYS A 586 0.82 32.64 0.25
N VAL A 587 -0.43 32.20 0.22
CA VAL A 587 -0.82 30.80 0.36
C VAL A 587 -1.65 30.38 -0.85
N ARG A 588 -1.06 29.62 -1.79
CA ARG A 588 -1.84 28.96 -2.83
C ARG A 588 -2.67 27.85 -2.19
N LEU A 589 -3.96 27.77 -2.51
CA LEU A 589 -4.89 26.82 -1.89
C LEU A 589 -5.07 25.55 -2.72
N ALA A 590 -5.56 25.73 -3.94
CA ALA A 590 -5.92 24.69 -4.89
C ALA A 590 -6.11 25.34 -6.27
N SER A 591 -6.48 24.55 -7.28
CA SER A 591 -6.69 25.05 -8.64
C SER A 591 -7.79 24.23 -9.33
N TYR A 592 -8.81 24.90 -9.85
CA TYR A 592 -10.02 24.25 -10.37
C TYR A 592 -10.29 24.68 -11.82
N THR A 593 -10.85 23.76 -12.61
CA THR A 593 -11.35 24.03 -13.98
C THR A 593 -12.68 24.77 -13.97
N ASP A 594 -13.56 24.47 -13.01
CA ASP A 594 -14.72 25.30 -12.67
C ASP A 594 -14.54 25.93 -11.27
N PRO A 595 -14.39 27.26 -11.15
CA PRO A 595 -14.26 27.93 -9.86
C PRO A 595 -15.52 27.85 -8.97
N LEU A 596 -16.68 27.46 -9.48
CA LEU A 596 -17.90 27.28 -8.68
C LEU A 596 -17.83 26.09 -7.71
N TRP A 597 -16.87 25.17 -7.90
CA TRP A 597 -16.63 24.06 -6.98
C TRP A 597 -15.70 24.44 -5.81
N PHE A 598 -15.12 25.65 -5.83
CA PHE A 598 -14.34 26.20 -4.73
C PHE A 598 -15.25 26.83 -3.67
N ASP A 599 -15.47 26.12 -2.57
CA ASP A 599 -16.25 26.61 -1.44
C ASP A 599 -15.47 27.68 -0.63
N ILE A 600 -15.68 28.94 -1.03
CA ILE A 600 -15.16 30.17 -0.41
C ILE A 600 -15.44 30.23 1.10
N SER A 601 -16.55 29.66 1.59
CA SER A 601 -16.93 29.72 3.01
C SER A 601 -15.94 28.96 3.92
N ARG A 602 -15.17 28.02 3.35
CA ARG A 602 -14.13 27.27 4.07
C ARG A 602 -12.84 28.05 4.27
N VAL A 603 -12.62 29.23 3.67
CA VAL A 603 -11.33 29.96 3.78
C VAL A 603 -11.42 31.48 3.98
N ASN A 604 -12.60 32.09 3.96
CA ASN A 604 -12.73 33.56 3.98
C ASN A 604 -12.26 34.26 5.28
N ASP A 605 -12.12 33.56 6.41
CA ASP A 605 -11.50 34.05 7.65
C ASP A 605 -9.98 33.81 7.73
N LEU A 606 -9.38 33.15 6.73
CA LEU A 606 -7.98 32.74 6.76
C LEU A 606 -7.01 33.77 6.20
N GLY A 607 -7.50 34.72 5.39
CA GLY A 607 -6.75 35.79 4.76
C GLY A 607 -7.60 36.49 3.71
N GLU A 608 -7.00 37.42 2.98
CA GLU A 608 -7.67 38.02 1.82
C GLU A 608 -7.60 37.04 0.64
N ILE A 609 -8.74 36.66 0.05
CA ILE A 609 -8.75 35.66 -1.02
C ILE A 609 -8.49 36.37 -2.36
N GLU A 610 -7.47 35.92 -3.08
CA GLU A 610 -7.14 36.36 -4.43
C GLU A 610 -7.47 35.23 -5.43
N GLN A 611 -7.99 35.60 -6.60
CA GLN A 611 -8.01 34.73 -7.78
C GLN A 611 -6.88 35.10 -8.74
N TRP A 612 -6.24 34.07 -9.29
CA TRP A 612 -5.16 34.13 -10.27
C TRP A 612 -5.46 33.09 -11.36
N THR A 613 -5.20 33.38 -12.63
CA THR A 613 -5.58 32.48 -13.75
C THR A 613 -4.35 31.95 -14.47
N LYS A 614 -4.23 30.63 -14.64
CA LYS A 614 -3.16 30.01 -15.45
C LYS A 614 -3.74 28.97 -16.40
N GLY A 615 -3.70 29.26 -17.70
CA GLY A 615 -4.36 28.43 -18.72
C GLY A 615 -5.87 28.36 -18.50
N GLN A 616 -6.41 27.16 -18.36
CA GLN A 616 -7.83 26.91 -18.06
C GLN A 616 -8.13 26.69 -16.57
N TYR A 617 -7.15 26.90 -15.68
CA TYR A 617 -7.32 26.72 -14.24
C TYR A 617 -7.43 28.08 -13.52
N THR A 618 -8.46 28.21 -12.69
CA THR A 618 -8.57 29.28 -11.70
C THR A 618 -7.87 28.84 -10.42
N ILE A 619 -6.85 29.58 -10.03
CA ILE A 619 -6.02 29.35 -8.86
C ILE A 619 -6.53 30.26 -7.73
N PHE A 620 -6.87 29.67 -6.61
CA PHE A 620 -7.27 30.41 -5.41
C PHE A 620 -6.09 30.55 -4.45
N ILE A 621 -5.87 31.76 -3.97
CA ILE A 621 -4.73 32.14 -3.14
C ILE A 621 -5.24 32.95 -1.94
N LEU A 622 -4.56 32.90 -0.80
CA LEU A 622 -4.77 33.81 0.32
C LEU A 622 -3.56 34.74 0.50
N SER A 623 -3.82 35.98 0.90
CA SER A 623 -2.83 37.01 1.17
C SER A 623 -3.22 37.88 2.40
N GLY A 624 -2.62 39.08 2.51
CA GLY A 624 -2.78 39.98 3.67
C GLY A 624 -1.87 39.67 4.87
N TYR A 625 -0.86 38.80 4.71
CA TYR A 625 -0.05 38.29 5.83
C TYR A 625 1.16 39.17 6.17
N GLY A 626 1.31 39.53 7.44
CA GLY A 626 2.46 40.31 7.96
C GLY A 626 3.79 39.57 8.14
N GLY A 627 3.99 38.45 7.45
CA GLY A 627 5.25 37.69 7.43
C GLY A 627 5.04 36.23 7.02
N LEU A 628 6.13 35.55 6.67
CA LEU A 628 6.16 34.10 6.37
C LEU A 628 5.44 33.30 7.46
N ASP A 629 5.71 33.62 8.72
CA ASP A 629 5.10 33.07 9.93
C ASP A 629 3.55 33.10 9.90
N ASN A 630 2.95 34.11 9.27
CA ASN A 630 1.50 34.29 9.20
C ASN A 630 0.90 33.63 7.96
N ALA A 631 1.65 33.61 6.84
CA ALA A 631 1.31 32.76 5.68
C ALA A 631 1.38 31.26 6.05
N GLN A 632 2.37 30.83 6.83
CA GLN A 632 2.45 29.46 7.39
C GLN A 632 1.22 29.11 8.24
N LYS A 633 0.80 30.01 9.14
CA LYS A 633 -0.40 29.81 9.96
C LYS A 633 -1.67 29.73 9.13
N ALA A 634 -1.75 30.43 8.00
CA ALA A 634 -2.88 30.34 7.09
C ALA A 634 -2.84 29.09 6.19
N LEU A 635 -1.67 28.69 5.67
CA LEU A 635 -1.47 27.45 4.95
C LEU A 635 -1.99 26.26 5.75
N ILE A 636 -1.57 26.16 7.02
CA ILE A 636 -1.97 25.06 7.91
C ILE A 636 -3.50 25.09 8.10
N LYS A 637 -4.12 26.26 8.29
CA LYS A 637 -5.59 26.35 8.38
C LYS A 637 -6.30 25.98 7.07
N ALA A 638 -5.71 26.28 5.92
CA ALA A 638 -6.25 25.94 4.60
C ALA A 638 -6.21 24.43 4.32
N LYS A 639 -5.05 23.79 4.51
CA LYS A 639 -4.90 22.32 4.40
C LYS A 639 -5.90 21.61 5.31
N ASN A 640 -5.97 22.03 6.58
CA ASN A 640 -6.87 21.44 7.58
C ASN A 640 -8.37 21.69 7.30
N ARG A 641 -8.72 22.45 6.26
CA ARG A 641 -10.11 22.61 5.77
C ARG A 641 -10.31 22.00 4.38
N GLY A 642 -9.43 21.09 3.97
CA GLY A 642 -9.56 20.24 2.79
C GLY A 642 -8.99 20.84 1.49
N PHE A 643 -8.18 21.89 1.59
CA PHE A 643 -7.31 22.33 0.48
C PHE A 643 -5.93 21.71 0.68
N THR A 644 -5.87 20.38 0.59
CA THR A 644 -4.72 19.54 0.98
C THR A 644 -3.45 19.93 0.26
N ASP A 645 -3.55 20.34 -0.99
CA ASP A 645 -2.42 20.55 -1.90
C ASP A 645 -1.88 21.99 -1.82
N ALA A 646 -2.46 22.79 -0.91
CA ALA A 646 -2.05 24.14 -0.61
C ALA A 646 -0.55 24.20 -0.26
N HIS A 647 0.08 25.33 -0.57
CA HIS A 647 1.48 25.60 -0.23
C HIS A 647 1.74 27.11 -0.18
N ILE A 648 2.79 27.51 0.53
CA ILE A 648 3.22 28.90 0.57
C ILE A 648 3.97 29.21 -0.71
N VAL A 649 3.63 30.34 -1.30
CA VAL A 649 4.36 30.95 -2.40
C VAL A 649 4.87 32.33 -1.97
N MET A 650 6.06 32.72 -2.42
CA MET A 650 6.46 34.12 -2.35
C MET A 650 5.99 34.84 -3.61
N ASP A 651 5.38 36.02 -3.47
CA ASP A 651 5.00 36.89 -4.59
C ASP A 651 6.18 37.81 -4.92
N ASN A 652 6.97 37.40 -5.90
CA ASN A 652 8.14 38.11 -6.40
C ASN A 652 7.76 38.91 -7.65
N ASN A 653 7.01 40.00 -7.45
CA ASN A 653 6.50 40.89 -8.50
C ASN A 653 5.55 40.20 -9.51
N GLY A 654 4.63 39.36 -9.04
CA GLY A 654 3.70 38.58 -9.86
C GLY A 654 4.14 37.14 -10.13
N TYR A 655 5.40 36.80 -9.87
CA TYR A 655 5.89 35.42 -9.97
C TYR A 655 5.65 34.71 -8.63
N LEU A 656 5.00 33.55 -8.67
CA LEU A 656 4.58 32.80 -7.47
C LEU A 656 5.50 31.62 -7.19
N GLU A 657 6.63 31.89 -6.55
CA GLU A 657 7.65 30.88 -6.25
C GLU A 657 7.25 30.01 -5.06
N LYS A 658 7.05 28.71 -5.27
CA LYS A 658 6.81 27.72 -4.20
C LYS A 658 8.05 27.67 -3.30
N LEU A 659 7.89 28.12 -2.06
CA LEU A 659 8.98 28.13 -1.09
C LEU A 659 9.35 26.70 -0.68
N LYS A 660 10.53 26.25 -1.10
CA LYS A 660 11.19 25.09 -0.49
C LYS A 660 11.42 25.41 0.98
N THR A 661 10.90 24.57 1.86
CA THR A 661 11.32 24.54 3.27
C THR A 661 12.49 23.58 3.37
N ASN A 662 13.60 24.07 3.93
CA ASN A 662 14.73 23.24 4.36
C ASN A 662 14.38 22.45 5.63
#